data_AF-A0A0S7Y2V5-F1
#
_entry.id   AF-A0A0S7Y2V5-F1
#
_cell.length_a   1.000
_cell.length_b   1.000
_cell.length_c   1.000
_cell.angle_alpha   90.00
_cell.angle_beta   90.00
_cell.angle_gamma   90.00
#
_symmetry.space_group_name_H-M   'P 1'
#
loop_
_entity.id
_entity.type
_entity.pdbx_description
1 polymer ?
#
loop_
_entity_poly.entity_id
_entity_poly.type
_entity_poly.pdbx_seq_one_letter_code
_entity_poly.pdbx_strand_id
1 'polypeptide(L)'
;MIRIDLDEARRPGEAEAAPLAKTRGLEVTPAMVVGLGGTGVKIVSLFKRQIRSLLGPEAPISFLGIDTDRDDLPGDPFDPDEFALCECMQAPQVVRSLGDYPDIQEWWFEGLTDVHAIIKGAQMKRFVGRLACFYNYKREILWRLEKQIKRLHRLRRPDEKHHFRVRRDNSLRVYVIGSLSGGTGGGFFFDIALAVRDAVTRAAGAGLMPIVVGVVVLPRGFMNLVPMHFMREKIQANFYAGLKEIDYLSNHYSEFTFTLGGRPVQVTSPPFDTVYLLDTLNQAGRNIEAVSGLHAMIASELCMEVYSSITQQVESALCNTQDPRFVHDKQCFYGSFATAGLVIPTPRLLEYCVFEYTRELLAHNLLRPGAGYDPDGAAVSVLGELGVLQSGQEALGDELRARGTKGMYAGVAKHVSKARANQARQVAAAEWKKINDPQRGIEAAREKIDEVTTAKTAELKANLSRAFDALLTDELARGLDFAIKLRDRRDQLRKNLDRRTAELPSVSDAKAQAEQAQDRTFRGRQRISKAGRQAMYESFATAANGWCNAVLDAACHEGMRRCYKALFEHAVRIKNALKEIAASVSSVCQTLHGAAERSQFADVEGDAKSDYVLVQNVIAPEHFPRIYEDLKKKVKTRIAPVSLIPPRGGLGELRKRYVIDVSPVLNEGILPEVEKAFRPLIERLDILDAVEKYADFSVREWIESAGDQCEPFCNFNPVRVPNGYYTQTYIGVPNRDSEKYRNAVGKIGKANLVSTGNYNEIRIYSLMTALPALAISGLDGFRQIY
;
A
#
# COMPACT_ATOMS: atom_id res chain seq x y z
N MET A 1 -15.36 -15.15 6.65
CA MET A 1 -13.89 -15.15 6.68
C MET A 1 -13.47 -13.92 5.92
N ILE A 2 -13.16 -12.82 6.61
CA ILE A 2 -12.85 -11.52 5.99
C ILE A 2 -11.38 -11.58 5.55
N ARG A 3 -11.14 -11.53 4.24
CA ARG A 3 -9.80 -11.46 3.64
C ARG A 3 -9.41 -9.99 3.63
N ILE A 4 -8.46 -9.61 4.47
CA ILE A 4 -7.81 -8.29 4.38
C ILE A 4 -6.71 -8.47 3.34
N ASP A 5 -6.99 -8.11 2.10
CA ASP A 5 -5.97 -8.06 1.05
C ASP A 5 -5.14 -6.79 1.27
N LEU A 6 -4.08 -6.91 2.07
CA LEU A 6 -3.01 -5.91 2.09
C LEU A 6 -2.21 -5.89 0.78
N ASP A 7 -2.41 -6.87 -0.12
CA ASP A 7 -1.74 -6.93 -1.41
C ASP A 7 -2.41 -6.07 -2.50
N GLU A 8 -3.72 -5.73 -2.37
CA GLU A 8 -4.40 -4.73 -3.24
C GLU A 8 -4.28 -3.29 -2.70
N ALA A 9 -3.90 -3.13 -1.43
CA ALA A 9 -3.69 -1.83 -0.82
C ALA A 9 -2.30 -1.29 -1.19
N ARG A 10 -2.24 -0.02 -1.63
CA ARG A 10 -0.98 0.74 -1.80
C ARG A 10 -0.04 0.41 -0.65
N ARG A 11 1.10 -0.23 -0.95
CA ARG A 11 2.13 -0.45 0.07
C ARG A 11 2.56 0.92 0.62
N PRO A 12 2.80 1.08 1.94
CA PRO A 12 3.37 2.30 2.49
C PRO A 12 4.76 2.55 1.88
N GLY A 13 4.80 3.25 0.75
CA GLY A 13 5.96 3.33 -0.14
C GLY A 13 5.63 3.44 -1.64
N GLU A 14 4.42 3.06 -2.06
CA GLU A 14 3.94 3.15 -3.45
C GLU A 14 3.22 4.47 -3.77
N ALA A 15 2.84 5.25 -2.77
CA ALA A 15 2.50 6.66 -3.00
C ALA A 15 3.78 7.36 -3.47
N GLU A 16 3.74 8.01 -4.65
CA GLU A 16 4.83 8.84 -5.22
C GLU A 16 5.70 9.37 -4.10
N ALA A 17 6.85 8.72 -3.86
CA ALA A 17 7.68 9.03 -2.71
C ALA A 17 7.99 10.51 -2.81
N ALA A 18 7.52 11.28 -1.82
CA ALA A 18 7.88 12.69 -1.74
C ALA A 18 9.41 12.73 -1.80
N PRO A 19 10.01 13.50 -2.72
CA PRO A 19 11.45 13.46 -2.95
C PRO A 19 12.16 13.67 -1.61
N LEU A 20 13.12 12.81 -1.30
CA LEU A 20 13.88 12.86 -0.06
C LEU A 20 14.29 14.31 0.20
N ALA A 21 13.97 14.85 1.39
CA ALA A 21 14.21 16.24 1.76
C ALA A 21 15.70 16.69 1.73
N LYS A 22 16.60 15.83 1.27
CA LYS A 22 18.07 15.91 1.34
C LYS A 22 18.77 16.02 -0.02
N THR A 23 18.05 16.18 -1.13
CA THR A 23 18.63 16.39 -2.48
C THR A 23 19.09 17.84 -2.75
N ARG A 24 19.03 18.73 -1.74
CA ARG A 24 19.47 20.13 -1.82
C ARG A 24 20.95 20.24 -2.17
N GLY A 25 21.23 20.74 -3.37
CA GLY A 25 22.58 21.00 -3.86
C GLY A 25 23.18 19.92 -4.76
N LEU A 26 22.44 18.84 -5.03
CA LEU A 26 22.82 17.88 -6.07
C LEU A 26 22.84 18.55 -7.43
N GLU A 27 23.82 18.23 -8.26
CA GLU A 27 23.85 18.61 -9.66
C GLU A 27 23.34 17.44 -10.50
N VAL A 28 22.28 17.68 -11.27
CA VAL A 28 21.61 16.67 -12.09
C VAL A 28 21.92 16.93 -13.55
N THR A 29 22.48 15.93 -14.21
CA THR A 29 22.80 15.92 -15.62
C THR A 29 21.55 15.56 -16.42
N PRO A 30 21.09 16.43 -17.33
CA PRO A 30 19.96 16.12 -18.18
C PRO A 30 20.22 14.92 -19.09
N ALA A 31 19.33 13.93 -19.05
CA ALA A 31 19.48 12.71 -19.81
C ALA A 31 18.16 12.18 -20.36
N MET A 32 18.21 11.55 -21.53
CA MET A 32 17.13 10.70 -22.04
C MET A 32 17.55 9.24 -21.92
N VAL A 33 16.63 8.37 -21.50
CA VAL A 33 16.89 6.94 -21.36
C VAL A 33 15.92 6.15 -22.22
N VAL A 34 16.46 5.43 -23.20
CA VAL A 34 15.74 4.64 -24.19
C VAL A 34 15.96 3.16 -23.92
N GLY A 35 14.90 2.43 -23.56
CA GLY A 35 14.93 0.99 -23.33
C GLY A 35 14.41 0.23 -24.53
N LEU A 36 15.21 -0.68 -25.09
CA LEU A 36 14.89 -1.48 -26.28
C LEU A 36 14.67 -2.96 -25.93
N GLY A 37 13.48 -3.47 -26.29
CA GLY A 37 13.04 -4.82 -25.95
C GLY A 37 12.90 -5.06 -24.44
N GLY A 38 12.51 -6.28 -24.06
CA GLY A 38 12.20 -6.61 -22.67
C GLY A 38 13.32 -6.28 -21.67
N THR A 39 14.59 -6.54 -22.02
CA THR A 39 15.75 -6.18 -21.17
C THR A 39 15.84 -4.68 -20.95
N GLY A 40 15.83 -3.89 -22.02
CA GLY A 40 15.95 -2.44 -21.93
C GLY A 40 14.77 -1.81 -21.20
N VAL A 41 13.55 -2.24 -21.51
CA VAL A 41 12.32 -1.78 -20.87
C VAL A 41 12.35 -2.05 -19.36
N LYS A 42 12.73 -3.26 -18.92
CA LYS A 42 12.84 -3.61 -17.50
C LYS A 42 13.86 -2.74 -16.75
N ILE A 43 15.02 -2.51 -17.34
CA ILE A 43 16.06 -1.63 -16.76
C ILE A 43 15.54 -0.19 -16.65
N VAL A 44 14.91 0.34 -17.70
CA VAL A 44 14.37 1.70 -17.68
C VAL A 44 13.22 1.85 -16.67
N SER A 45 12.38 0.83 -16.49
CA SER A 45 11.36 0.83 -15.44
C SER A 45 11.98 0.90 -14.04
N LEU A 46 13.01 0.09 -13.77
CA LEU A 46 13.73 0.11 -12.49
C LEU A 46 14.36 1.49 -12.24
N PHE A 47 15.08 2.01 -13.23
CA PHE A 47 15.70 3.34 -13.16
C PHE A 47 14.67 4.45 -12.95
N LYS A 48 13.55 4.44 -13.70
CA LYS A 48 12.47 5.43 -13.55
C LYS A 48 11.92 5.43 -12.13
N ARG A 49 11.66 4.27 -11.52
CA ARG A 49 11.20 4.19 -10.13
C ARG A 49 12.21 4.78 -9.14
N GLN A 50 13.48 4.40 -9.27
CA GLN A 50 14.55 4.88 -8.38
C GLN A 50 14.72 6.40 -8.47
N ILE A 51 14.79 6.94 -9.69
CA ILE A 51 15.08 8.36 -9.90
C ILE A 51 13.88 9.25 -9.59
N ARG A 52 12.65 8.78 -9.81
CA ARG A 52 11.43 9.49 -9.40
C ARG A 52 11.30 9.56 -7.88
N SER A 53 11.65 8.48 -7.18
CA SER A 53 11.70 8.48 -5.72
C SER A 53 12.75 9.46 -5.18
N LEU A 54 13.90 9.55 -5.84
CA LEU A 54 14.99 10.42 -5.40
C LEU A 54 14.76 11.90 -5.72
N LEU A 55 14.46 12.23 -6.98
CA LEU A 55 14.44 13.61 -7.50
C LEU A 55 13.03 14.14 -7.83
N GLY A 56 12.01 13.27 -7.83
CA GLY A 56 10.64 13.62 -8.19
C GLY A 56 10.36 13.70 -9.71
N PRO A 57 9.13 14.04 -10.09
CA PRO A 57 8.68 14.11 -11.49
C PRO A 57 9.33 15.23 -12.31
N GLU A 58 9.86 16.25 -11.64
CA GLU A 58 10.46 17.44 -12.27
C GLU A 58 11.94 17.28 -12.65
N ALA A 59 12.56 16.14 -12.33
CA ALA A 59 13.94 15.86 -12.74
C ALA A 59 14.08 15.98 -14.28
N PRO A 60 15.17 16.58 -14.80
CA PRO A 60 15.40 16.75 -16.23
C PRO A 60 15.81 15.42 -16.89
N ILE A 61 14.90 14.46 -16.85
CA ILE A 61 15.09 13.09 -17.32
C ILE A 61 13.84 12.68 -18.07
N SER A 62 14.01 12.18 -19.29
CA SER A 62 12.93 11.63 -20.10
C SER A 62 13.16 10.15 -20.40
N PHE A 63 12.07 9.43 -20.62
CA PHE A 63 12.08 7.97 -20.76
C PHE A 63 11.38 7.56 -22.05
N LEU A 64 11.88 6.52 -22.71
CA LEU A 64 11.22 5.89 -23.84
C LEU A 64 11.47 4.37 -23.83
N GLY A 65 10.45 3.58 -23.54
CA GLY A 65 10.43 2.14 -23.77
C GLY A 65 9.98 1.82 -25.19
N ILE A 66 10.64 0.88 -25.86
CA ILE A 66 10.27 0.40 -27.19
C ILE A 66 10.32 -1.12 -27.19
N ASP A 67 9.19 -1.77 -27.42
CA ASP A 67 9.11 -3.22 -27.54
C ASP A 67 8.11 -3.64 -28.63
N THR A 68 8.21 -4.89 -29.04
CA THR A 68 7.34 -5.59 -29.98
C THR A 68 6.46 -6.64 -29.29
N ASP A 69 6.57 -6.79 -27.97
CA ASP A 69 5.78 -7.72 -27.18
C ASP A 69 4.77 -6.96 -26.31
N ARG A 70 3.49 -7.26 -26.50
CA ARG A 70 2.39 -6.70 -25.72
C ARG A 70 2.28 -7.30 -24.33
N ASP A 71 2.68 -8.56 -24.15
CA ASP A 71 2.52 -9.27 -22.88
C ASP A 71 3.66 -8.92 -21.89
N ASP A 72 4.77 -8.33 -22.39
CA ASP A 72 5.88 -7.81 -21.57
C ASP A 72 5.72 -6.30 -21.28
N LEU A 73 4.50 -5.75 -21.42
CA LEU A 73 4.18 -4.41 -20.95
C LEU A 73 4.46 -4.35 -19.45
N PRO A 74 5.43 -3.53 -18.99
CA PRO A 74 5.67 -3.40 -17.57
C PRO A 74 4.39 -2.84 -16.92
N GLY A 75 3.96 -3.45 -15.81
CA GLY A 75 3.08 -2.75 -14.86
C GLY A 75 3.72 -1.41 -14.50
N ASP A 76 2.89 -0.39 -14.28
CA ASP A 76 3.23 1.04 -14.18
C ASP A 76 4.70 1.29 -13.74
N PRO A 77 5.52 1.87 -14.64
CA PRO A 77 5.71 3.31 -14.48
C PRO A 77 5.73 4.12 -15.79
N PHE A 78 5.45 3.58 -16.97
CA PHE A 78 5.55 4.36 -18.22
C PHE A 78 4.26 5.12 -18.54
N ASP A 79 4.38 6.42 -18.81
CA ASP A 79 3.27 7.20 -19.34
C ASP A 79 2.94 6.73 -20.78
N PRO A 80 1.71 6.89 -21.30
CA PRO A 80 1.31 6.42 -22.64
C PRO A 80 2.21 6.90 -23.79
N ASP A 81 2.84 8.06 -23.63
CA ASP A 81 3.76 8.71 -24.56
C ASP A 81 5.25 8.39 -24.31
N GLU A 82 5.54 7.58 -23.30
CA GLU A 82 6.87 7.06 -22.98
C GLU A 82 7.04 5.59 -23.39
N PHE A 83 6.02 4.94 -23.97
CA PHE A 83 6.12 3.57 -24.46
C PHE A 83 5.64 3.43 -25.90
N ALA A 84 6.45 2.81 -26.76
CA ALA A 84 6.15 2.51 -28.16
C ALA A 84 6.02 0.99 -28.36
N LEU A 85 4.77 0.53 -28.51
CA LEU A 85 4.48 -0.86 -28.87
C LEU A 85 4.55 -1.03 -30.40
N CYS A 86 5.60 -1.68 -30.89
CA CYS A 86 5.95 -1.80 -32.30
C CYS A 86 5.50 -3.13 -32.90
N GLU A 87 4.21 -3.42 -32.85
CA GLU A 87 3.64 -4.64 -33.45
C GLU A 87 3.57 -4.53 -34.98
N CYS A 88 3.56 -5.69 -35.66
CA CYS A 88 3.28 -5.78 -37.09
C CYS A 88 2.56 -7.10 -37.40
N MET A 89 1.23 -7.08 -37.25
CA MET A 89 0.36 -8.23 -37.58
C MET A 89 0.53 -8.70 -39.04
N GLN A 90 0.83 -7.75 -39.92
CA GLN A 90 0.91 -7.95 -41.38
C GLN A 90 2.35 -8.11 -41.89
N ALA A 91 3.31 -8.42 -41.02
CA ALA A 91 4.71 -8.56 -41.42
C ALA A 91 4.92 -9.51 -42.62
N PRO A 92 4.24 -10.67 -42.73
CA PRO A 92 4.35 -11.51 -43.92
C PRO A 92 3.88 -10.81 -45.21
N GLN A 93 2.84 -9.98 -45.14
CA GLN A 93 2.31 -9.24 -46.29
C GLN A 93 3.24 -8.08 -46.68
N VAL A 94 3.82 -7.38 -45.69
CA VAL A 94 4.82 -6.34 -45.92
C VAL A 94 6.00 -6.90 -46.73
N VAL A 95 6.50 -8.08 -46.35
CA VAL A 95 7.62 -8.74 -47.05
C VAL A 95 7.24 -9.22 -48.46
N ARG A 96 5.97 -9.58 -48.70
CA ARG A 96 5.49 -9.93 -50.06
C ARG A 96 5.28 -8.70 -50.95
N SER A 97 5.15 -7.52 -50.35
CA SER A 97 4.85 -6.25 -51.02
C SER A 97 5.92 -5.20 -50.74
N LEU A 98 7.21 -5.59 -50.75
CA LEU A 98 8.32 -4.68 -50.42
C LEU A 98 8.38 -3.42 -51.29
N GLY A 99 7.84 -3.46 -52.52
CA GLY A 99 7.74 -2.28 -53.38
C GLY A 99 6.92 -1.12 -52.76
N ASP A 100 6.01 -1.41 -51.84
CA ASP A 100 5.25 -0.41 -51.09
C ASP A 100 6.04 0.18 -49.90
N TYR A 101 7.20 -0.41 -49.58
CA TYR A 101 8.05 -0.09 -48.45
C TYR A 101 9.52 0.04 -48.89
N PRO A 102 9.86 1.06 -49.71
CA PRO A 102 11.17 1.17 -50.36
C PRO A 102 12.35 1.24 -49.36
N ASP A 103 12.13 1.80 -48.18
CA ASP A 103 13.13 1.87 -47.11
C ASP A 103 13.38 0.52 -46.42
N ILE A 104 12.40 -0.38 -46.41
CA ILE A 104 12.59 -1.78 -45.99
C ILE A 104 13.23 -2.58 -47.13
N GLN A 105 12.77 -2.37 -48.37
CA GLN A 105 13.28 -3.05 -49.55
C GLN A 105 14.80 -2.86 -49.72
N GLU A 106 15.32 -1.68 -49.40
CA GLU A 106 16.74 -1.32 -49.55
C GLU A 106 17.70 -2.29 -48.83
N TRP A 107 17.33 -2.78 -47.65
CA TRP A 107 18.19 -3.67 -46.84
C TRP A 107 17.68 -5.11 -46.77
N TRP A 108 16.51 -5.41 -47.34
CA TRP A 108 15.92 -6.74 -47.26
C TRP A 108 16.67 -7.75 -48.13
N PHE A 109 17.09 -8.87 -47.55
CA PHE A 109 17.68 -9.98 -48.29
C PHE A 109 16.60 -11.01 -48.67
N GLU A 110 16.52 -11.39 -49.96
CA GLU A 110 15.48 -12.28 -50.49
C GLU A 110 15.42 -13.66 -49.80
N GLY A 111 16.54 -14.13 -49.24
CA GLY A 111 16.59 -15.38 -48.47
C GLY A 111 15.92 -15.31 -47.09
N LEU A 112 15.49 -14.14 -46.61
CA LEU A 112 14.82 -13.95 -45.32
C LEU A 112 13.31 -14.21 -45.44
N THR A 113 12.94 -15.48 -45.61
CA THR A 113 11.53 -15.88 -45.88
C THR A 113 10.73 -16.22 -44.62
N ASP A 114 11.41 -16.53 -43.51
CA ASP A 114 10.79 -16.97 -42.26
C ASP A 114 10.34 -15.79 -41.37
N VAL A 115 9.30 -15.08 -41.85
CA VAL A 115 8.68 -13.93 -41.20
C VAL A 115 7.23 -14.24 -40.86
N HIS A 116 6.88 -14.06 -39.59
CA HIS A 116 5.53 -14.24 -39.05
C HIS A 116 4.98 -12.91 -38.51
N ALA A 117 3.72 -12.89 -38.09
CA ALA A 117 3.14 -11.75 -37.40
C ALA A 117 3.95 -11.38 -36.14
N ILE A 118 4.23 -10.10 -35.95
CA ILE A 118 5.03 -9.57 -34.84
C ILE A 118 4.06 -9.04 -33.78
N ILE A 119 3.78 -9.87 -32.76
CA ILE A 119 2.80 -9.59 -31.69
C ILE A 119 3.37 -9.89 -30.31
N LYS A 120 4.15 -10.98 -30.23
CA LYS A 120 4.80 -11.48 -29.01
C LYS A 120 6.31 -11.55 -29.21
N GLY A 121 6.88 -10.43 -29.64
CA GLY A 121 8.30 -10.33 -29.93
C GLY A 121 8.71 -10.76 -31.34
N ALA A 122 9.99 -10.54 -31.64
CA ALA A 122 10.62 -10.83 -32.93
C ALA A 122 11.27 -12.23 -33.02
N GLN A 123 10.83 -13.21 -32.21
CA GLN A 123 11.30 -14.62 -32.25
C GLN A 123 12.84 -14.82 -32.26
N MET A 124 13.58 -13.96 -31.57
CA MET A 124 15.06 -13.96 -31.58
C MET A 124 15.68 -13.76 -32.99
N LYS A 125 14.94 -13.20 -33.95
CA LYS A 125 15.42 -12.89 -35.30
C LYS A 125 15.64 -11.38 -35.43
N ARG A 126 16.89 -10.94 -35.51
CA ARG A 126 17.24 -9.50 -35.56
C ARG A 126 16.65 -8.77 -36.76
N PHE A 127 16.60 -9.41 -37.93
CA PHE A 127 15.99 -8.83 -39.14
C PHE A 127 14.47 -8.63 -39.00
N VAL A 128 13.77 -9.50 -38.25
CA VAL A 128 12.34 -9.33 -37.92
C VAL A 128 12.16 -8.14 -36.97
N GLY A 129 13.06 -7.96 -36.00
CA GLY A 129 13.08 -6.75 -35.17
C GLY A 129 13.30 -5.49 -36.01
N ARG A 130 14.31 -5.50 -36.90
CA ARG A 130 14.58 -4.37 -37.79
C ARG A 130 13.38 -4.01 -38.68
N LEU A 131 12.67 -5.02 -39.19
CA LEU A 131 11.41 -4.83 -39.92
C LEU A 131 10.37 -4.08 -39.07
N ALA A 132 10.16 -4.52 -37.83
CA ALA A 132 9.24 -3.88 -36.91
C ALA A 132 9.64 -2.43 -36.61
N CYS A 133 10.94 -2.15 -36.48
CA CYS A 133 11.47 -0.81 -36.27
C CYS A 133 11.12 0.11 -37.44
N PHE A 134 11.46 -0.28 -38.68
CA PHE A 134 11.18 0.51 -39.88
C PHE A 134 9.67 0.74 -40.07
N TYR A 135 8.87 -0.33 -39.95
CA TYR A 135 7.42 -0.26 -40.12
C TYR A 135 6.74 0.69 -39.13
N ASN A 136 7.20 0.68 -37.87
CA ASN A 136 6.61 1.45 -36.78
C ASN A 136 7.30 2.78 -36.50
N TYR A 137 8.43 3.10 -37.15
CA TYR A 137 9.20 4.27 -36.79
C TYR A 137 8.38 5.57 -36.85
N LYS A 138 7.72 5.84 -37.98
CA LYS A 138 6.87 7.03 -38.12
C LYS A 138 5.57 6.95 -37.31
N ARG A 139 5.05 5.75 -37.09
CA ARG A 139 3.74 5.51 -36.45
C ARG A 139 3.81 5.65 -34.93
N GLU A 140 4.84 5.06 -34.34
CA GLU A 140 4.94 4.91 -32.88
C GLU A 140 6.18 5.58 -32.29
N ILE A 141 7.32 5.51 -32.96
CA ILE A 141 8.62 5.85 -32.33
C ILE A 141 8.93 7.34 -32.44
N LEU A 142 8.88 7.88 -33.65
CA LEU A 142 9.42 9.18 -33.99
C LEU A 142 8.78 10.33 -33.21
N TRP A 143 7.44 10.35 -33.13
CA TRP A 143 6.75 11.42 -32.42
C TRP A 143 6.97 11.36 -30.90
N ARG A 144 7.08 10.14 -30.33
CA ARG A 144 7.40 9.94 -28.91
C ARG A 144 8.82 10.38 -28.62
N LEU A 145 9.79 9.97 -29.45
CA LEU A 145 11.17 10.41 -29.37
C LEU A 145 11.28 11.94 -29.39
N GLU A 146 10.68 12.61 -30.38
CA GLU A 146 10.69 14.07 -30.46
C GLU A 146 9.99 14.73 -29.27
N LYS A 147 8.91 14.14 -28.75
CA LYS A 147 8.20 14.62 -27.56
C LYS A 147 9.09 14.55 -26.33
N GLN A 148 9.79 13.43 -26.12
CA GLN A 148 10.69 13.25 -24.98
C GLN A 148 11.93 14.16 -25.06
N ILE A 149 12.47 14.40 -26.26
CA ILE A 149 13.55 15.38 -26.48
C ILE A 149 13.05 16.80 -26.17
N LYS A 150 11.85 17.18 -26.65
CA LYS A 150 11.24 18.48 -26.35
C LYS A 150 10.95 18.67 -24.86
N ARG A 151 10.44 17.62 -24.19
CA ARG A 151 10.22 17.60 -22.74
C ARG A 151 11.52 17.82 -21.99
N LEU A 152 12.55 17.05 -22.31
CA LEU A 152 13.87 17.19 -21.71
C LEU A 152 14.41 18.61 -21.92
N HIS A 153 14.37 19.13 -23.14
CA HIS A 153 14.83 20.49 -23.44
C HIS A 153 14.09 21.58 -22.62
N ARG A 154 12.81 21.38 -22.27
CA ARG A 154 12.07 22.27 -21.37
C ARG A 154 12.55 22.14 -19.92
N LEU A 155 12.68 20.92 -19.42
CA LEU A 155 13.12 20.64 -18.03
C LEU A 155 14.56 21.07 -17.76
N ARG A 156 15.38 21.21 -18.81
CA ARG A 156 16.74 21.75 -18.72
C ARG A 156 16.80 23.25 -18.42
N ARG A 157 15.72 23.98 -18.65
CA ARG A 157 15.69 25.44 -18.45
C ARG A 157 15.71 25.74 -16.95
N PRO A 158 16.38 26.82 -16.52
CA PRO A 158 16.48 27.14 -15.11
C PRO A 158 15.09 27.44 -14.53
N ASP A 159 14.68 26.67 -13.51
CA ASP A 159 13.65 27.09 -12.56
C ASP A 159 14.30 27.18 -11.17
N GLU A 160 14.16 28.32 -10.50
CA GLU A 160 14.69 28.57 -9.15
C GLU A 160 13.98 27.73 -8.08
N LYS A 161 12.90 27.02 -8.44
CA LYS A 161 12.08 26.20 -7.54
C LYS A 161 12.55 24.77 -7.37
N HIS A 162 13.48 24.27 -8.20
CA HIS A 162 13.98 22.91 -8.04
C HIS A 162 14.86 22.79 -6.78
N HIS A 163 14.74 21.67 -6.09
CA HIS A 163 15.60 21.37 -4.95
C HIS A 163 17.00 20.88 -5.37
N PHE A 164 17.24 20.63 -6.66
CA PHE A 164 18.53 20.29 -7.25
C PHE A 164 18.99 21.37 -8.25
N ARG A 165 20.28 21.37 -8.60
CA ARG A 165 20.85 22.19 -9.67
C ARG A 165 20.86 21.38 -10.97
N VAL A 166 20.47 21.97 -12.08
CA VAL A 166 20.55 21.31 -13.38
C VAL A 166 21.88 21.64 -14.04
N ARG A 167 22.63 20.62 -14.47
CA ARG A 167 23.91 20.79 -15.19
C ARG A 167 23.68 21.54 -16.49
N ARG A 168 24.53 22.53 -16.74
CA ARG A 168 24.51 23.35 -17.95
C ARG A 168 25.67 22.96 -18.84
N ASP A 169 25.38 22.15 -19.84
CA ASP A 169 26.29 21.86 -20.94
C ASP A 169 25.53 21.99 -22.28
N ASN A 170 26.26 22.16 -23.37
CA ASN A 170 25.68 22.18 -24.72
C ASN A 170 25.53 20.76 -25.28
N SER A 171 25.42 19.74 -24.42
CA SER A 171 25.23 18.36 -24.82
C SER A 171 23.85 17.85 -24.40
N LEU A 172 23.35 16.82 -25.06
CA LEU A 172 22.18 16.07 -24.58
C LEU A 172 22.55 14.61 -24.56
N ARG A 173 22.65 14.07 -23.35
CA ARG A 173 23.04 12.68 -23.12
C ARG A 173 21.85 11.75 -23.32
N VAL A 174 22.04 10.70 -24.12
CA VAL A 174 21.02 9.69 -24.38
C VAL A 174 21.59 8.31 -24.14
N TYR A 175 20.98 7.55 -23.25
CA TYR A 175 21.30 6.15 -23.02
C TYR A 175 20.38 5.28 -23.86
N VAL A 176 20.94 4.37 -24.65
CA VAL A 176 20.19 3.35 -25.39
C VAL A 176 20.55 2.00 -24.79
N ILE A 177 19.57 1.36 -24.16
CA ILE A 177 19.76 0.21 -23.28
C ILE A 177 19.04 -0.99 -23.88
N GLY A 178 19.72 -2.14 -23.95
CA GLY A 178 19.08 -3.37 -24.40
C GLY A 178 20.02 -4.58 -24.41
N SER A 179 19.70 -5.55 -25.26
CA SER A 179 20.54 -6.70 -25.55
C SER A 179 20.63 -6.92 -27.06
N LEU A 180 21.84 -7.17 -27.56
CA LEU A 180 22.07 -7.53 -28.96
C LEU A 180 21.68 -8.98 -29.26
N SER A 181 21.40 -9.77 -28.22
CA SER A 181 21.11 -11.20 -28.37
C SER A 181 19.66 -11.48 -28.80
N GLY A 182 18.75 -10.54 -28.52
CA GLY A 182 17.32 -10.63 -28.84
C GLY A 182 16.99 -10.11 -30.23
N GLY A 183 15.82 -10.50 -30.76
CA GLY A 183 15.35 -10.04 -32.06
C GLY A 183 14.99 -8.55 -32.07
N THR A 184 14.27 -8.08 -31.04
CA THR A 184 13.81 -6.69 -30.90
C THR A 184 14.96 -5.77 -30.51
N GLY A 185 15.58 -5.98 -29.35
CA GLY A 185 16.70 -5.17 -28.88
C GLY A 185 17.81 -5.07 -29.94
N GLY A 186 18.32 -6.22 -30.42
CA GLY A 186 19.39 -6.26 -31.41
C GLY A 186 18.99 -5.80 -32.82
N GLY A 187 17.69 -5.83 -33.16
CA GLY A 187 17.19 -5.33 -34.45
C GLY A 187 16.93 -3.81 -34.46
N PHE A 188 16.72 -3.20 -33.29
CA PHE A 188 16.42 -1.77 -33.15
C PHE A 188 17.67 -0.94 -32.80
N PHE A 189 18.65 -1.55 -32.12
CA PHE A 189 19.74 -0.85 -31.42
C PHE A 189 20.45 0.22 -32.25
N PHE A 190 20.83 -0.10 -33.50
CA PHE A 190 21.58 0.82 -34.37
C PHE A 190 20.71 1.90 -34.99
N ASP A 191 19.60 1.50 -35.61
CA ASP A 191 18.73 2.43 -36.32
C ASP A 191 18.13 3.46 -35.33
N ILE A 192 17.82 3.04 -34.09
CA ILE A 192 17.35 3.94 -33.04
C ILE A 192 18.45 4.88 -32.54
N ALA A 193 19.69 4.40 -32.34
CA ALA A 193 20.78 5.27 -31.92
C ALA A 193 21.06 6.37 -32.95
N LEU A 194 21.04 6.03 -34.24
CA LEU A 194 21.19 6.99 -35.34
C LEU A 194 20.00 7.96 -35.43
N ALA A 195 18.78 7.46 -35.29
CA ALA A 195 17.57 8.28 -35.24
C ALA A 195 17.57 9.27 -34.07
N VAL A 196 18.05 8.84 -32.90
CA VAL A 196 18.22 9.70 -31.71
C VAL A 196 19.19 10.84 -32.02
N ARG A 197 20.36 10.55 -32.61
CA ARG A 197 21.34 11.59 -32.98
C ARG A 197 20.75 12.64 -33.92
N ASP A 198 20.09 12.19 -34.99
CA ASP A 198 19.42 13.08 -35.94
C ASP A 198 18.32 13.91 -35.26
N ALA A 199 17.48 13.27 -34.44
CA ALA A 199 16.38 13.95 -33.76
C ALA A 199 16.86 15.01 -32.75
N VAL A 200 17.90 14.72 -31.96
CA VAL A 200 18.50 15.68 -31.03
C VAL A 200 19.12 16.85 -31.78
N THR A 201 19.89 16.58 -32.83
CA THR A 201 20.55 17.61 -33.66
C THR A 201 19.53 18.55 -34.29
N ARG A 202 18.41 18.02 -34.81
CA ARG A 202 17.33 18.83 -35.43
C ARG A 202 16.53 19.63 -34.40
N ALA A 203 16.23 19.05 -33.24
CA ALA A 203 15.38 19.69 -32.23
C ALA A 203 16.03 20.92 -31.57
N ALA A 204 17.36 21.04 -31.64
CA ALA A 204 18.14 21.97 -30.85
C ALA A 204 18.49 23.31 -31.52
N GLY A 205 18.21 23.50 -32.82
CA GLY A 205 18.70 24.66 -33.55
C GLY A 205 20.23 24.77 -33.51
N ALA A 206 20.94 23.90 -34.22
CA ALA A 206 22.39 23.91 -34.46
C ALA A 206 23.36 23.96 -33.25
N GLY A 207 22.89 23.99 -31.99
CA GLY A 207 23.73 24.26 -30.83
C GLY A 207 23.86 23.15 -29.75
N LEU A 208 23.04 22.08 -29.79
CA LEU A 208 23.21 20.94 -28.88
C LEU A 208 23.90 19.76 -29.57
N MET A 209 24.91 19.20 -28.90
CA MET A 209 25.64 18.01 -29.34
C MET A 209 25.01 16.75 -28.70
N PRO A 210 24.55 15.75 -29.48
CA PRO A 210 24.11 14.48 -28.91
C PRO A 210 25.31 13.68 -28.37
N ILE A 211 25.20 13.19 -27.14
CA ILE A 211 26.12 12.17 -26.58
C ILE A 211 25.29 10.90 -26.40
N VAL A 212 25.54 9.87 -27.21
CA VAL A 212 24.75 8.64 -27.23
C VAL A 212 25.56 7.48 -26.66
N VAL A 213 25.10 6.95 -25.54
CA VAL A 213 25.75 5.86 -24.79
C VAL A 213 24.94 4.58 -24.97
N GLY A 214 25.58 3.53 -25.45
CA GLY A 214 24.99 2.19 -25.52
C GLY A 214 25.20 1.44 -24.20
N VAL A 215 24.18 0.73 -23.71
CA VAL A 215 24.32 -0.20 -22.58
C VAL A 215 23.76 -1.55 -23.01
N VAL A 216 24.62 -2.57 -23.07
CA VAL A 216 24.30 -3.86 -23.65
C VAL A 216 24.56 -4.98 -22.65
N VAL A 217 23.53 -5.80 -22.42
CA VAL A 217 23.65 -7.04 -21.63
C VAL A 217 24.16 -8.18 -22.51
N LEU A 218 25.18 -8.89 -22.03
CA LEU A 218 25.87 -9.99 -22.71
C LEU A 218 25.08 -11.32 -22.66
N PRO A 219 25.35 -12.26 -23.59
CA PRO A 219 24.60 -13.51 -23.73
C PRO A 219 24.51 -14.35 -22.45
N ARG A 220 25.57 -14.40 -21.64
CA ARG A 220 25.66 -15.26 -20.45
C ARG A 220 24.53 -14.97 -19.44
N GLY A 221 24.07 -13.73 -19.33
CA GLY A 221 22.92 -13.37 -18.49
C GLY A 221 21.61 -14.09 -18.88
N PHE A 222 21.51 -14.64 -20.08
CA PHE A 222 20.34 -15.36 -20.57
C PHE A 222 20.53 -16.89 -20.62
N MET A 223 21.75 -17.40 -20.43
CA MET A 223 22.08 -18.82 -20.67
C MET A 223 21.34 -19.77 -19.73
N ASN A 224 21.12 -19.36 -18.48
CA ASN A 224 20.38 -20.15 -17.49
C ASN A 224 18.86 -20.06 -17.67
N LEU A 225 18.36 -19.04 -18.37
CA LEU A 225 16.93 -18.85 -18.63
C LEU A 225 16.44 -19.64 -19.84
N VAL A 226 17.36 -20.07 -20.70
CA VAL A 226 17.05 -20.71 -21.98
C VAL A 226 17.39 -22.19 -21.87
N PRO A 227 16.39 -23.09 -21.83
CA PRO A 227 16.66 -24.51 -21.56
C PRO A 227 17.26 -25.24 -22.76
N MET A 228 16.88 -24.88 -23.99
CA MET A 228 17.30 -25.60 -25.19
C MET A 228 18.63 -25.07 -25.75
N HIS A 229 19.55 -25.99 -26.06
CA HIS A 229 20.90 -25.66 -26.52
C HIS A 229 20.94 -24.79 -27.80
N PHE A 230 20.19 -25.17 -28.84
CA PHE A 230 20.17 -24.42 -30.11
C PHE A 230 19.68 -22.97 -29.96
N MET A 231 18.85 -22.68 -28.94
CA MET A 231 18.42 -21.30 -28.66
C MET A 231 19.55 -20.49 -28.03
N ARG A 232 20.41 -21.12 -27.22
CA ARG A 232 21.61 -20.47 -26.65
C ARG A 232 22.60 -20.11 -27.75
N GLU A 233 22.80 -21.01 -28.72
CA GLU A 233 23.63 -20.75 -29.91
C GLU A 233 23.10 -19.55 -30.70
N LYS A 234 21.77 -19.47 -30.93
CA LYS A 234 21.15 -18.30 -31.59
C LYS A 234 21.40 -17.00 -30.84
N ILE A 235 21.28 -16.99 -29.51
CA ILE A 235 21.55 -15.83 -28.66
C ILE A 235 23.01 -15.37 -28.83
N GLN A 236 23.96 -16.31 -28.81
CA GLN A 236 25.38 -16.03 -28.99
C GLN A 236 25.70 -15.53 -30.41
N ALA A 237 25.15 -16.17 -31.44
CA ALA A 237 25.32 -15.78 -32.85
C ALA A 237 24.76 -14.38 -33.12
N ASN A 238 23.56 -14.07 -32.62
CA ASN A 238 22.95 -12.75 -32.71
C ASN A 238 23.83 -11.67 -32.07
N PHE A 239 24.31 -11.92 -30.85
CA PHE A 239 25.18 -10.99 -30.14
C PHE A 239 26.48 -10.76 -30.90
N TYR A 240 27.13 -11.83 -31.39
CA TYR A 240 28.36 -11.73 -32.14
C TYR A 240 28.19 -10.95 -33.46
N ALA A 241 27.11 -11.20 -34.20
CA ALA A 241 26.76 -10.42 -35.38
C ALA A 241 26.55 -8.94 -35.04
N GLY A 242 25.79 -8.65 -33.98
CA GLY A 242 25.55 -7.27 -33.53
C GLY A 242 26.81 -6.56 -33.10
N LEU A 243 27.72 -7.24 -32.41
CA LEU A 243 29.00 -6.66 -32.01
C LEU A 243 29.90 -6.39 -33.22
N LYS A 244 29.91 -7.26 -34.25
CA LYS A 244 30.59 -6.98 -35.52
C LYS A 244 30.03 -5.75 -36.22
N GLU A 245 28.71 -5.59 -36.23
CA GLU A 245 28.05 -4.42 -36.83
C GLU A 245 28.43 -3.13 -36.10
N ILE A 246 28.45 -3.13 -34.76
CA ILE A 246 28.92 -1.97 -33.96
C ILE A 246 30.38 -1.68 -34.27
N ASP A 247 31.24 -2.70 -34.19
CA ASP A 247 32.67 -2.52 -34.42
C ASP A 247 32.93 -2.01 -35.85
N TYR A 248 32.20 -2.51 -36.84
CA TYR A 248 32.31 -2.01 -38.21
C TYR A 248 31.85 -0.55 -38.31
N LEU A 249 30.64 -0.23 -37.84
CA LEU A 249 30.05 1.10 -37.94
C LEU A 249 30.84 2.14 -37.15
N SER A 250 31.43 1.79 -36.00
CA SER A 250 32.27 2.71 -35.23
C SER A 250 33.61 2.97 -35.91
N ASN A 251 34.27 1.94 -36.43
CA ASN A 251 35.61 2.07 -37.03
C ASN A 251 35.60 2.59 -38.49
N HIS A 252 34.51 2.38 -39.23
CA HIS A 252 34.42 2.69 -40.67
C HIS A 252 33.28 3.66 -40.98
N TYR A 253 32.93 4.50 -40.00
CA TYR A 253 31.88 5.49 -40.17
C TYR A 253 32.22 6.48 -41.32
N SER A 254 31.24 6.74 -42.18
CA SER A 254 31.25 7.79 -43.21
C SER A 254 29.92 8.55 -43.18
N GLU A 255 29.89 9.81 -43.59
CA GLU A 255 28.62 10.54 -43.71
C GLU A 255 27.70 9.89 -44.74
N PHE A 256 26.49 9.54 -44.33
CA PHE A 256 25.45 9.05 -45.24
C PHE A 256 24.05 9.43 -44.74
N THR A 257 23.06 9.28 -45.61
CA THR A 257 21.64 9.44 -45.25
C THR A 257 20.91 8.18 -45.68
N PHE A 258 20.11 7.63 -44.77
CA PHE A 258 19.18 6.54 -45.09
C PHE A 258 17.76 6.95 -44.72
N THR A 259 16.77 6.26 -45.27
CA THR A 259 15.37 6.50 -44.96
C THR A 259 14.92 5.52 -43.88
N LEU A 260 14.31 6.02 -42.81
CA LEU A 260 13.73 5.22 -41.74
C LEU A 260 12.25 5.59 -41.58
N GLY A 261 11.35 4.66 -41.84
CA GLY A 261 9.90 4.90 -41.78
C GLY A 261 9.46 6.05 -42.68
N GLY A 262 10.07 6.19 -43.85
CA GLY A 262 9.84 7.30 -44.78
C GLY A 262 10.39 8.67 -44.35
N ARG A 263 11.27 8.75 -43.33
CA ARG A 263 11.96 9.99 -42.93
C ARG A 263 13.47 9.86 -43.17
N PRO A 264 14.13 10.86 -43.79
CA PRO A 264 15.58 10.85 -43.93
C PRO A 264 16.27 11.04 -42.57
N VAL A 265 17.18 10.13 -42.22
CA VAL A 265 18.03 10.18 -41.04
C VAL A 265 19.46 10.47 -41.49
N GLN A 266 20.03 11.58 -41.03
CA GLN A 266 21.40 11.95 -41.35
C GLN A 266 22.35 11.32 -40.35
N VAL A 267 23.33 10.59 -40.87
CA VAL A 267 24.40 9.96 -40.08
C VAL A 267 25.63 10.83 -40.25
N THR A 268 25.98 11.58 -39.19
CA THR A 268 27.12 12.52 -39.14
C THR A 268 28.21 12.09 -38.14
N SER A 269 27.96 11.02 -37.38
CA SER A 269 28.89 10.42 -36.42
C SER A 269 28.57 8.93 -36.22
N PRO A 270 29.50 8.15 -35.62
CA PRO A 270 29.23 6.78 -35.20
C PRO A 270 27.96 6.66 -34.34
N PRO A 271 27.26 5.52 -34.34
CA PRO A 271 26.00 5.36 -33.58
C PRO A 271 26.15 5.69 -32.09
N PHE A 272 27.29 5.37 -31.47
CA PHE A 272 27.56 5.55 -30.05
C PHE A 272 28.89 6.24 -29.80
N ASP A 273 28.94 7.09 -28.78
CA ASP A 273 30.20 7.66 -28.26
C ASP A 273 30.90 6.67 -27.33
N THR A 274 30.12 5.82 -26.64
CA THR A 274 30.61 4.76 -25.75
C THR A 274 29.59 3.63 -25.69
N VAL A 275 30.05 2.39 -25.60
CA VAL A 275 29.19 1.21 -25.39
C VAL A 275 29.64 0.43 -24.16
N TYR A 276 28.82 0.44 -23.12
CA TYR A 276 29.02 -0.40 -21.95
C TYR A 276 28.50 -1.82 -22.21
N LEU A 277 29.38 -2.79 -21.96
CA LEU A 277 29.14 -4.22 -22.09
C LEU A 277 29.08 -4.85 -20.70
N LEU A 278 27.96 -5.47 -20.37
CA LEU A 278 27.67 -5.98 -19.03
C LEU A 278 27.32 -7.47 -19.08
N ASP A 279 28.09 -8.27 -18.37
CA ASP A 279 27.93 -9.70 -18.15
C ASP A 279 27.46 -9.96 -16.70
N THR A 280 27.06 -11.19 -16.38
CA THR A 280 26.81 -11.61 -15.00
C THR A 280 28.07 -12.06 -14.27
N LEU A 281 29.21 -12.20 -14.96
CA LEU A 281 30.49 -12.57 -14.38
C LEU A 281 31.51 -11.45 -14.57
N ASN A 282 32.17 -11.02 -13.50
CA ASN A 282 33.25 -10.04 -13.57
C ASN A 282 34.66 -10.69 -13.63
N GLN A 283 35.69 -9.85 -13.79
CA GLN A 283 37.10 -10.29 -13.85
C GLN A 283 37.60 -10.97 -12.58
N ALA A 284 37.05 -10.61 -11.42
CA ALA A 284 37.38 -11.24 -10.14
C ALA A 284 36.70 -12.62 -9.96
N GLY A 285 35.95 -13.11 -10.95
CA GLY A 285 35.22 -14.37 -10.88
C GLY A 285 33.93 -14.30 -10.06
N ARG A 286 33.47 -13.10 -9.68
CA ARG A 286 32.22 -12.89 -8.95
C ARG A 286 31.03 -12.95 -9.92
N ASN A 287 29.98 -13.64 -9.50
CA ASN A 287 28.84 -13.96 -10.35
C ASN A 287 27.54 -13.40 -9.76
N ILE A 288 26.79 -12.68 -10.58
CA ILE A 288 25.39 -12.31 -10.34
C ILE A 288 24.51 -13.44 -10.88
N GLU A 289 23.87 -14.22 -10.01
CA GLU A 289 23.15 -15.42 -10.43
C GLU A 289 21.96 -15.15 -11.37
N ALA A 290 21.21 -14.07 -11.09
CA ALA A 290 20.01 -13.72 -11.82
C ALA A 290 20.21 -12.42 -12.63
N VAL A 291 19.74 -12.42 -13.89
CA VAL A 291 19.83 -11.23 -14.76
C VAL A 291 19.11 -10.00 -14.18
N SER A 292 18.12 -10.19 -13.31
CA SER A 292 17.46 -9.11 -12.57
C SER A 292 18.43 -8.34 -11.67
N GLY A 293 19.40 -9.00 -11.05
CA GLY A 293 20.47 -8.35 -10.29
C GLY A 293 21.35 -7.47 -11.19
N LEU A 294 21.62 -7.93 -12.42
CA LEU A 294 22.34 -7.13 -13.42
C LEU A 294 21.51 -5.93 -13.87
N HIS A 295 20.20 -6.09 -14.07
CA HIS A 295 19.30 -4.97 -14.36
C HIS A 295 19.29 -3.92 -13.25
N ALA A 296 19.25 -4.36 -11.98
CA ALA A 296 19.31 -3.47 -10.82
C ALA A 296 20.64 -2.72 -10.74
N MET A 297 21.76 -3.39 -11.05
CA MET A 297 23.08 -2.75 -11.11
C MET A 297 23.15 -1.67 -12.19
N ILE A 298 22.63 -1.95 -13.39
CA ILE A 298 22.57 -0.95 -14.49
C ILE A 298 21.67 0.22 -14.11
N ALA A 299 20.50 -0.02 -13.52
CA ALA A 299 19.61 1.06 -13.07
C ALA A 299 20.29 1.94 -11.99
N SER A 300 20.96 1.32 -11.04
CA SER A 300 21.71 2.03 -10.00
C SER A 300 22.86 2.85 -10.58
N GLU A 301 23.51 2.34 -11.62
CA GLU A 301 24.58 3.06 -12.30
C GLU A 301 24.07 4.31 -13.01
N LEU A 302 22.98 4.20 -13.76
CA LEU A 302 22.35 5.34 -14.44
C LEU A 302 21.93 6.43 -13.43
N CYS A 303 21.44 6.01 -12.26
CA CYS A 303 21.19 6.91 -11.14
C CYS A 303 22.45 7.71 -10.80
N MET A 304 23.57 7.04 -10.55
CA MET A 304 24.83 7.71 -10.21
C MET A 304 25.33 8.65 -11.32
N GLU A 305 25.31 8.23 -12.59
CA GLU A 305 25.75 9.10 -13.70
C GLU A 305 24.85 10.34 -13.87
N VAL A 306 23.57 10.26 -13.47
CA VAL A 306 22.62 11.36 -13.63
C VAL A 306 22.69 12.40 -12.50
N TYR A 307 22.88 12.02 -11.23
CA TYR A 307 22.83 13.00 -10.12
C TYR A 307 24.16 13.25 -9.39
N SER A 308 25.26 12.63 -9.83
CA SER A 308 26.57 12.82 -9.20
C SER A 308 27.54 13.57 -10.11
N SER A 309 28.52 14.24 -9.51
CA SER A 309 29.65 14.83 -10.24
C SER A 309 30.59 13.79 -10.88
N ILE A 310 30.29 12.48 -10.77
CA ILE A 310 31.12 11.40 -11.33
C ILE A 310 31.25 11.57 -12.83
N THR A 311 30.16 11.82 -13.55
CA THR A 311 30.17 11.94 -15.01
C THR A 311 31.17 12.99 -15.50
N GLN A 312 31.26 14.13 -14.81
CA GLN A 312 32.25 15.17 -15.14
C GLN A 312 33.69 14.72 -14.84
N GLN A 313 33.90 14.01 -13.73
CA GLN A 313 35.23 13.53 -13.36
C GLN A 313 35.70 12.42 -14.29
N VAL A 314 34.79 11.54 -14.72
CA VAL A 314 35.03 10.51 -15.73
C VAL A 314 35.35 11.18 -17.07
N GLU A 315 34.48 12.06 -17.57
CA GLU A 315 34.70 12.81 -18.81
C GLU A 315 36.03 13.57 -18.79
N SER A 316 36.30 14.31 -17.72
CA SER A 316 37.54 15.07 -17.57
C SER A 316 38.76 14.16 -17.57
N ALA A 317 38.70 13.01 -16.90
CA ALA A 317 39.83 12.11 -16.85
C ALA A 317 40.05 11.37 -18.18
N LEU A 318 38.98 11.04 -18.91
CA LEU A 318 39.05 10.52 -20.28
C LEU A 318 39.64 11.56 -21.25
N CYS A 319 39.20 12.82 -21.18
CA CYS A 319 39.73 13.92 -22.01
C CYS A 319 41.21 14.24 -21.72
N ASN A 320 41.66 14.06 -20.47
CA ASN A 320 43.03 14.36 -20.04
C ASN A 320 44.02 13.20 -20.26
N THR A 321 43.52 12.00 -20.57
CA THR A 321 44.39 10.85 -20.85
C THR A 321 44.84 10.93 -22.31
N GLN A 322 46.15 10.87 -22.54
CA GLN A 322 46.72 10.73 -23.89
C GLN A 322 46.36 9.34 -24.43
N ASP A 323 45.18 9.27 -25.03
CA ASP A 323 44.87 8.49 -26.22
C ASP A 323 45.49 7.10 -26.36
N PRO A 324 44.69 6.04 -26.12
CA PRO A 324 44.65 4.96 -27.08
C PRO A 324 43.24 4.91 -27.67
N ARG A 325 42.81 5.97 -28.39
CA ARG A 325 41.60 5.95 -29.23
C ARG A 325 41.61 4.73 -30.12
N PHE A 326 42.79 4.20 -30.46
CA PHE A 326 42.96 2.97 -31.21
C PHE A 326 43.94 2.01 -30.54
N VAL A 327 43.56 0.73 -30.49
CA VAL A 327 44.43 -0.41 -30.19
C VAL A 327 44.33 -1.37 -31.36
N HIS A 328 45.47 -1.68 -32.01
CA HIS A 328 45.50 -2.49 -33.23
C HIS A 328 44.51 -2.00 -34.32
N ASP A 329 44.51 -0.69 -34.60
CA ASP A 329 43.61 -0.02 -35.55
C ASP A 329 42.10 -0.15 -35.23
N LYS A 330 41.76 -0.58 -34.00
CA LYS A 330 40.39 -0.65 -33.50
C LYS A 330 40.11 0.42 -32.47
N GLN A 331 39.03 1.15 -32.70
CA GLN A 331 38.57 2.21 -31.83
C GLN A 331 38.23 1.66 -30.44
N CYS A 332 38.70 2.35 -29.41
CA CYS A 332 38.55 1.95 -28.02
C CYS A 332 37.37 2.70 -27.38
N PHE A 333 36.15 2.24 -27.66
CA PHE A 333 34.91 2.86 -27.18
C PHE A 333 34.04 1.91 -26.35
N TYR A 334 34.52 0.70 -26.07
CA TYR A 334 33.86 -0.22 -25.16
C TYR A 334 34.29 0.04 -23.71
N GLY A 335 33.37 -0.19 -22.79
CA GLY A 335 33.62 -0.15 -21.37
C GLY A 335 32.75 -1.15 -20.61
N SER A 336 32.92 -1.17 -19.30
CA SER A 336 32.07 -1.93 -18.37
C SER A 336 32.13 -1.26 -17.00
N PHE A 337 31.22 -1.62 -16.11
CA PHE A 337 31.18 -1.07 -14.76
C PHE A 337 30.68 -2.09 -13.74
N ALA A 338 30.87 -1.76 -12.47
CA ALA A 338 30.30 -2.43 -11.33
C ALA A 338 29.90 -1.42 -10.26
N THR A 339 28.87 -1.75 -9.49
CA THR A 339 28.47 -0.95 -8.32
C THR A 339 28.31 -1.85 -7.10
N ALA A 340 28.66 -1.35 -5.92
CA ALA A 340 28.39 -1.98 -4.64
C ALA A 340 27.87 -0.92 -3.66
N GLY A 341 26.79 -1.18 -2.94
CA GLY A 341 26.17 -0.22 -2.03
C GLY A 341 26.14 -0.73 -0.59
N LEU A 342 26.41 0.15 0.36
CA LEU A 342 26.11 -0.03 1.78
C LEU A 342 24.93 0.87 2.13
N VAL A 343 23.78 0.31 2.46
CA VAL A 343 22.50 1.03 2.49
C VAL A 343 21.78 0.83 3.82
N ILE A 344 21.12 1.88 4.32
CA ILE A 344 20.06 1.75 5.33
C ILE A 344 18.77 1.38 4.59
N PRO A 345 18.10 0.26 4.92
CA PRO A 345 16.88 -0.16 4.25
C PRO A 345 15.67 0.69 4.69
N THR A 346 15.69 1.99 4.37
CA THR A 346 14.71 2.97 4.86
C THR A 346 13.26 2.66 4.51
N PRO A 347 12.90 2.14 3.30
CA PRO A 347 11.51 1.80 3.00
C PRO A 347 10.99 0.67 3.88
N ARG A 348 11.78 -0.41 4.01
CA ARG A 348 11.45 -1.57 4.87
C ARG A 348 11.36 -1.18 6.33
N LEU A 349 12.30 -0.37 6.80
CA LEU A 349 12.29 0.13 8.17
C LEU A 349 11.06 1.00 8.44
N LEU A 350 10.64 1.83 7.47
CA LEU A 350 9.44 2.65 7.56
C LEU A 350 8.18 1.79 7.62
N GLU A 351 8.01 0.85 6.69
CA GLU A 351 6.89 -0.09 6.69
C GLU A 351 6.80 -0.85 8.02
N TYR A 352 7.93 -1.41 8.49
CA TYR A 352 7.99 -2.10 9.77
C TYR A 352 7.52 -1.20 10.91
N CYS A 353 8.05 0.03 11.01
CA CYS A 353 7.67 0.96 12.07
C CYS A 353 6.20 1.36 12.00
N VAL A 354 5.66 1.55 10.79
CA VAL A 354 4.26 1.91 10.57
C VAL A 354 3.33 0.77 11.00
N PHE A 355 3.62 -0.46 10.59
CA PHE A 355 2.81 -1.62 10.93
C PHE A 355 2.88 -1.94 12.42
N GLU A 356 4.07 -1.94 13.02
CA GLU A 356 4.21 -2.22 14.45
C GLU A 356 3.61 -1.14 15.34
N TYR A 357 3.81 0.15 15.01
CA TYR A 357 3.15 1.23 15.76
C TYR A 357 1.63 1.19 15.62
N THR A 358 1.11 0.91 14.42
CA THR A 358 -0.34 0.78 14.22
C THR A 358 -0.89 -0.40 15.02
N ARG A 359 -0.22 -1.55 14.99
CA ARG A 359 -0.59 -2.72 15.78
C ARG A 359 -0.62 -2.39 17.27
N GLU A 360 0.41 -1.72 17.78
CA GLU A 360 0.45 -1.28 19.17
C GLU A 360 -0.66 -0.29 19.53
N LEU A 361 -0.93 0.71 18.67
CA LEU A 361 -2.01 1.66 18.89
C LEU A 361 -3.36 0.96 19.03
N LEU A 362 -3.65 -0.02 18.17
CA LEU A 362 -4.88 -0.80 18.23
C LEU A 362 -4.90 -1.73 19.46
N ALA A 363 -3.80 -2.43 19.73
CA ALA A 363 -3.73 -3.40 20.81
C ALA A 363 -3.76 -2.74 22.20
N HIS A 364 -3.07 -1.62 22.39
CA HIS A 364 -2.96 -0.93 23.68
C HIS A 364 -4.12 0.01 23.95
N ASN A 365 -4.67 0.69 22.93
CA ASN A 365 -5.72 1.68 23.17
C ASN A 365 -7.13 1.17 22.88
N LEU A 366 -7.32 0.16 22.03
CA LEU A 366 -8.67 -0.37 21.76
C LEU A 366 -8.94 -1.67 22.51
N LEU A 367 -7.99 -2.61 22.54
CA LEU A 367 -8.22 -3.96 23.06
C LEU A 367 -7.95 -4.12 24.56
N ARG A 368 -7.40 -3.11 25.24
CA ARG A 368 -7.11 -3.16 26.68
C ARG A 368 -7.80 -2.03 27.42
N PRO A 369 -8.45 -2.30 28.57
CA PRO A 369 -8.98 -1.25 29.41
C PRO A 369 -7.82 -0.51 30.09
N GLY A 370 -7.92 0.82 30.14
CA GLY A 370 -6.96 1.70 30.80
C GLY A 370 -6.85 1.42 32.30
N ALA A 371 -5.69 1.74 32.87
CA ALA A 371 -5.44 1.57 34.30
C ALA A 371 -6.45 2.40 35.13
N GLY A 372 -7.13 1.74 36.09
CA GLY A 372 -8.10 2.37 36.98
C GLY A 372 -9.56 2.34 36.52
N TYR A 373 -9.87 1.70 35.39
CA TYR A 373 -11.26 1.50 34.97
C TYR A 373 -11.98 0.46 35.86
N ASP A 374 -13.09 0.87 36.50
CA ASP A 374 -13.98 -0.01 37.27
C ASP A 374 -15.26 -0.33 36.46
N PRO A 375 -15.32 -1.52 35.81
CA PRO A 375 -16.49 -1.91 35.03
C PRO A 375 -17.72 -2.20 35.89
N ASP A 376 -17.55 -2.60 37.16
CA ASP A 376 -18.65 -2.89 38.07
C ASP A 376 -19.32 -1.59 38.53
N GLY A 377 -18.52 -0.60 38.94
CA GLY A 377 -19.00 0.74 39.29
C GLY A 377 -19.73 1.42 38.13
N ALA A 378 -19.17 1.36 36.92
CA ALA A 378 -19.81 1.88 35.71
C ALA A 378 -21.16 1.20 35.42
N ALA A 379 -21.22 -0.14 35.52
CA ALA A 379 -22.45 -0.90 35.35
C ALA A 379 -23.53 -0.51 36.38
N VAL A 380 -23.16 -0.34 37.65
CA VAL A 380 -24.09 0.07 38.71
C VAL A 380 -24.62 1.48 38.48
N SER A 381 -23.76 2.43 38.11
CA SER A 381 -24.16 3.82 37.84
C SER A 381 -25.20 3.88 36.72
N VAL A 382 -24.92 3.25 35.58
CA VAL A 382 -25.83 3.26 34.42
C VAL A 382 -27.12 2.52 34.73
N LEU A 383 -27.08 1.40 35.45
CA LEU A 383 -28.30 0.71 35.90
C LEU A 383 -29.15 1.56 36.86
N GLY A 384 -28.51 2.41 37.66
CA GLY A 384 -29.15 3.42 38.49
C GLY A 384 -29.87 4.47 37.66
N GLU A 385 -29.18 5.08 36.69
CA GLU A 385 -29.75 6.08 35.77
C GLU A 385 -30.88 5.51 34.91
N LEU A 386 -30.77 4.25 34.50
CA LEU A 386 -31.81 3.53 33.76
C LEU A 386 -33.00 3.11 34.64
N GLY A 387 -32.99 3.41 35.94
CA GLY A 387 -34.08 3.06 36.85
C GLY A 387 -34.30 1.55 36.99
N VAL A 388 -33.24 0.76 36.84
CA VAL A 388 -33.29 -0.71 36.90
C VAL A 388 -33.04 -1.21 38.33
N LEU A 389 -32.41 -0.39 39.17
CA LEU A 389 -32.27 -0.64 40.60
C LEU A 389 -33.63 -0.54 41.32
N GLN A 390 -33.68 -1.01 42.57
CA GLN A 390 -34.93 -1.18 43.33
C GLN A 390 -35.83 0.08 43.35
N SER A 391 -35.24 1.25 43.62
CA SER A 391 -35.97 2.53 43.64
C SER A 391 -36.56 2.91 42.28
N GLY A 392 -35.86 2.59 41.19
CA GLY A 392 -36.34 2.82 39.83
C GLY A 392 -37.43 1.83 39.40
N GLN A 393 -37.36 0.59 39.88
CA GLN A 393 -38.43 -0.41 39.67
C GLN A 393 -39.73 0.02 40.33
N GLU A 394 -39.64 0.57 41.54
CA GLU A 394 -40.79 1.09 42.28
C GLU A 394 -41.39 2.30 41.54
N ALA A 395 -40.55 3.25 41.10
CA ALA A 395 -41.00 4.41 40.33
C ALA A 395 -41.68 4.02 39.00
N LEU A 396 -41.12 3.06 38.24
CA LEU A 396 -41.72 2.57 37.01
C LEU A 396 -43.04 1.83 37.29
N GLY A 397 -43.09 1.03 38.36
CA GLY A 397 -44.30 0.36 38.82
C GLY A 397 -45.41 1.37 39.14
N ASP A 398 -45.09 2.44 39.85
CA ASP A 398 -46.01 3.52 40.20
C ASP A 398 -46.51 4.29 38.97
N GLU A 399 -45.62 4.56 38.01
CA GLU A 399 -45.98 5.22 36.74
C GLU A 399 -46.96 4.36 35.91
N LEU A 400 -46.64 3.07 35.74
CA LEU A 400 -47.51 2.12 35.04
C LEU A 400 -48.86 1.99 35.75
N ARG A 401 -48.84 1.92 37.09
CA ARG A 401 -50.06 1.83 37.90
C ARG A 401 -50.92 3.08 37.78
N ALA A 402 -50.32 4.26 37.85
CA ALA A 402 -51.02 5.53 37.68
C ALA A 402 -51.67 5.67 36.30
N ARG A 403 -50.99 5.17 35.24
CA ARG A 403 -51.54 5.20 33.88
C ARG A 403 -52.61 4.12 33.65
N GLY A 404 -52.40 2.90 34.13
CA GLY A 404 -53.38 1.81 34.06
C GLY A 404 -54.66 2.15 34.80
N THR A 405 -54.56 2.85 35.94
CA THR A 405 -55.71 3.35 36.70
C THR A 405 -56.52 4.39 35.93
N LYS A 406 -55.93 5.13 34.97
CA LYS A 406 -56.68 6.04 34.08
C LYS A 406 -57.42 5.29 32.95
N GLY A 407 -57.10 4.02 32.70
CA GLY A 407 -57.82 3.14 31.77
C GLY A 407 -58.92 2.33 32.44
N MET A 408 -58.73 2.01 33.72
CA MET A 408 -59.67 1.24 34.53
C MET A 408 -60.64 2.17 35.29
N TYR A 409 -61.92 1.83 35.35
CA TYR A 409 -62.88 2.54 36.21
C TYR A 409 -62.65 2.16 37.69
N ALA A 410 -61.67 2.78 38.37
CA ALA A 410 -61.39 2.60 39.79
C ALA A 410 -62.42 3.34 40.68
N GLY A 411 -63.70 3.01 40.47
CA GLY A 411 -64.83 3.75 41.04
C GLY A 411 -65.84 2.91 41.81
N VAL A 412 -65.81 1.58 41.80
CA VAL A 412 -66.91 0.76 42.32
C VAL A 412 -67.26 1.13 43.76
N ALA A 413 -66.28 1.11 44.67
CA ALA A 413 -66.52 1.51 46.07
C ALA A 413 -66.94 2.97 46.21
N LYS A 414 -66.40 3.88 45.39
CA LYS A 414 -66.72 5.31 45.43
C LYS A 414 -68.12 5.61 44.87
N HIS A 415 -68.56 4.87 43.86
CA HIS A 415 -69.87 5.00 43.23
C HIS A 415 -70.96 4.33 44.08
N VAL A 416 -70.64 3.17 44.65
CA VAL A 416 -71.54 2.43 45.56
C VAL A 416 -71.73 3.17 46.89
N SER A 417 -70.67 3.74 47.47
CA SER A 417 -70.76 4.52 48.72
C SER A 417 -71.51 5.86 48.57
N LYS A 418 -71.49 6.47 47.37
CA LYS A 418 -72.22 7.72 47.08
C LYS A 418 -73.67 7.49 46.62
N ALA A 419 -74.05 6.26 46.29
CA ALA A 419 -75.40 5.96 45.85
C ALA A 419 -76.39 5.98 47.02
N ARG A 420 -77.61 6.47 46.79
CA ARG A 420 -78.70 6.30 47.78
C ARG A 420 -78.96 4.80 48.00
N ALA A 421 -79.28 4.40 49.23
CA ALA A 421 -79.42 2.99 49.62
C ALA A 421 -80.41 2.17 48.75
N ASN A 422 -81.39 2.82 48.11
CA ASN A 422 -82.34 2.19 47.18
C ASN A 422 -81.81 2.07 45.73
N GLN A 423 -80.77 2.82 45.36
CA GLN A 423 -80.12 2.84 44.05
C GLN A 423 -78.78 2.08 44.03
N ALA A 424 -78.17 1.82 45.19
CA ALA A 424 -76.89 1.13 45.34
C ALA A 424 -76.81 -0.20 44.58
N ARG A 425 -77.92 -0.96 44.50
CA ARG A 425 -78.01 -2.20 43.71
C ARG A 425 -77.83 -1.97 42.22
N GLN A 426 -78.52 -0.96 41.67
CA GLN A 426 -78.46 -0.65 40.24
C GLN A 426 -77.08 -0.11 39.87
N VAL A 427 -76.50 0.74 40.73
CA VAL A 427 -75.15 1.27 40.57
C VAL A 427 -74.11 0.15 40.63
N ALA A 428 -74.15 -0.72 41.63
CA ALA A 428 -73.20 -1.83 41.77
C ALA A 428 -73.30 -2.84 40.61
N ALA A 429 -74.52 -3.16 40.12
CA ALA A 429 -74.72 -4.03 38.97
C ALA A 429 -74.24 -3.40 37.65
N ALA A 430 -74.46 -2.10 37.46
CA ALA A 430 -73.99 -1.37 36.29
C ALA A 430 -72.46 -1.25 36.28
N GLU A 431 -71.83 -0.97 37.43
CA GLU A 431 -70.37 -0.92 37.56
C GLU A 431 -69.73 -2.29 37.38
N TRP A 432 -70.32 -3.35 37.95
CA TRP A 432 -69.86 -4.72 37.69
C TRP A 432 -69.94 -5.07 36.20
N LYS A 433 -71.03 -4.74 35.53
CA LYS A 433 -71.19 -4.98 34.10
C LYS A 433 -70.11 -4.25 33.28
N LYS A 434 -69.69 -3.04 33.67
CA LYS A 434 -68.59 -2.31 33.01
C LYS A 434 -67.21 -2.93 33.24
N ILE A 435 -66.98 -3.52 34.41
CA ILE A 435 -65.69 -4.11 34.80
C ILE A 435 -65.54 -5.56 34.32
N ASN A 436 -66.64 -6.32 34.36
CA ASN A 436 -66.72 -7.71 33.94
C ASN A 436 -67.15 -7.87 32.47
N ASP A 437 -67.30 -6.77 31.72
CA ASP A 437 -67.37 -6.80 30.25
C ASP A 437 -65.98 -7.20 29.72
N PRO A 438 -65.84 -8.36 29.09
CA PRO A 438 -64.53 -8.92 28.73
C PRO A 438 -63.65 -7.98 27.89
N GLN A 439 -64.23 -7.02 27.16
CA GLN A 439 -63.54 -6.25 26.12
C GLN A 439 -63.18 -4.79 26.44
N ARG A 440 -63.59 -4.20 27.58
CA ARG A 440 -63.46 -2.72 27.74
C ARG A 440 -62.62 -2.21 28.89
N GLY A 441 -62.87 -2.63 30.13
CA GLY A 441 -62.20 -2.00 31.28
C GLY A 441 -60.77 -2.49 31.50
N ILE A 442 -60.56 -3.81 31.42
CA ILE A 442 -59.28 -4.47 31.67
C ILE A 442 -58.37 -4.36 30.44
N GLU A 443 -58.92 -4.54 29.23
CA GLU A 443 -58.17 -4.40 27.98
C GLU A 443 -57.68 -2.97 27.76
N ALA A 444 -58.49 -1.94 28.02
CA ALA A 444 -58.06 -0.54 27.92
C ALA A 444 -57.01 -0.16 28.98
N ALA A 445 -57.05 -0.77 30.18
CA ALA A 445 -56.02 -0.58 31.19
C ALA A 445 -54.69 -1.22 30.76
N ARG A 446 -54.74 -2.43 30.18
CA ARG A 446 -53.57 -3.11 29.60
C ARG A 446 -53.00 -2.35 28.41
N GLU A 447 -53.83 -1.83 27.52
CA GLU A 447 -53.42 -1.01 26.37
C GLU A 447 -52.66 0.25 26.82
N LYS A 448 -53.17 0.98 27.82
CA LYS A 448 -52.48 2.15 28.38
C LYS A 448 -51.17 1.80 29.10
N ILE A 449 -51.11 0.64 29.76
CA ILE A 449 -49.87 0.12 30.34
C ILE A 449 -48.88 -0.23 29.22
N ASP A 450 -49.35 -0.81 28.11
CA ASP A 450 -48.54 -1.18 26.95
C ASP A 450 -47.98 0.04 26.20
N GLU A 451 -48.74 1.13 26.09
CA GLU A 451 -48.25 2.42 25.55
C GLU A 451 -47.04 2.94 26.36
N VAL A 452 -47.18 3.02 27.68
CA VAL A 452 -46.10 3.49 28.57
C VAL A 452 -44.93 2.52 28.56
N THR A 453 -45.21 1.21 28.57
CA THR A 453 -44.18 0.16 28.46
C THR A 453 -43.38 0.32 27.17
N THR A 454 -44.05 0.58 26.03
CA THR A 454 -43.41 0.75 24.73
C THR A 454 -42.56 2.02 24.68
N ALA A 455 -43.10 3.15 25.13
CA ALA A 455 -42.39 4.42 25.20
C ALA A 455 -41.15 4.33 26.11
N LYS A 456 -41.33 3.76 27.31
CA LYS A 456 -40.23 3.60 28.28
C LYS A 456 -39.17 2.63 27.77
N THR A 457 -39.56 1.56 27.09
CA THR A 457 -38.62 0.63 26.44
C THR A 457 -37.74 1.35 25.42
N ALA A 458 -38.30 2.24 24.60
CA ALA A 458 -37.55 3.01 23.61
C ALA A 458 -36.56 3.98 24.29
N GLU A 459 -37.02 4.69 25.32
CA GLU A 459 -36.20 5.60 26.13
C GLU A 459 -35.00 4.87 26.76
N LEU A 460 -35.26 3.75 27.46
CA LEU A 460 -34.22 2.97 28.13
C LEU A 460 -33.17 2.42 27.14
N LYS A 461 -33.61 1.97 25.95
CA LYS A 461 -32.68 1.54 24.89
C LYS A 461 -31.81 2.69 24.38
N ALA A 462 -32.37 3.88 24.19
CA ALA A 462 -31.62 5.05 23.75
C ALA A 462 -30.61 5.50 24.80
N ASN A 463 -30.99 5.51 26.07
CA ASN A 463 -30.11 5.86 27.19
C ASN A 463 -28.96 4.85 27.30
N LEU A 464 -29.27 3.55 27.19
CA LEU A 464 -28.25 2.50 27.21
C LEU A 464 -27.27 2.64 26.04
N SER A 465 -27.75 2.89 24.82
CA SER A 465 -26.87 3.12 23.66
C SER A 465 -25.93 4.32 23.89
N ARG A 466 -26.44 5.43 24.44
CA ARG A 466 -25.61 6.60 24.77
C ARG A 466 -24.52 6.29 25.81
N ALA A 467 -24.85 5.49 26.83
CA ALA A 467 -23.87 5.08 27.83
C ALA A 467 -22.75 4.22 27.20
N PHE A 468 -23.09 3.33 26.27
CA PHE A 468 -22.08 2.58 25.50
C PHE A 468 -21.25 3.50 24.60
N ASP A 469 -21.87 4.41 23.85
CA ASP A 469 -21.15 5.35 22.97
C ASP A 469 -20.12 6.19 23.77
N ALA A 470 -20.49 6.64 24.97
CA ALA A 470 -19.58 7.37 25.86
C ALA A 470 -18.38 6.51 26.34
N LEU A 471 -18.61 5.24 26.66
CA LEU A 471 -17.54 4.32 27.06
C LEU A 471 -16.60 3.95 25.90
N LEU A 472 -17.13 3.95 24.68
CA LEU A 472 -16.40 3.61 23.45
C LEU A 472 -15.62 4.78 22.85
N THR A 473 -15.84 6.00 23.34
CA THR A 473 -15.21 7.20 22.79
C THR A 473 -13.68 7.10 22.83
N ASP A 474 -13.12 6.43 23.86
CA ASP A 474 -11.67 6.29 24.03
C ASP A 474 -11.16 4.84 23.90
N GLU A 475 -11.93 3.82 24.35
CA GLU A 475 -11.44 2.44 24.45
C GLU A 475 -12.54 1.39 24.23
N LEU A 476 -12.40 0.54 23.20
CA LEU A 476 -13.36 -0.54 22.89
C LEU A 476 -13.51 -1.55 24.05
N ALA A 477 -12.41 -1.85 24.74
CA ALA A 477 -12.37 -2.75 25.89
C ALA A 477 -13.28 -2.30 27.04
N ARG A 478 -13.36 -0.99 27.33
CA ARG A 478 -14.27 -0.46 28.37
C ARG A 478 -15.72 -0.78 28.05
N GLY A 479 -16.13 -0.54 26.80
CA GLY A 479 -17.47 -0.88 26.34
C GLY A 479 -17.76 -2.38 26.45
N LEU A 480 -16.81 -3.24 26.11
CA LEU A 480 -16.95 -4.69 26.19
C LEU A 480 -17.07 -5.20 27.63
N ASP A 481 -16.20 -4.75 28.52
CA ASP A 481 -16.20 -5.12 29.94
C ASP A 481 -17.50 -4.66 30.62
N PHE A 482 -17.92 -3.41 30.36
CA PHE A 482 -19.21 -2.91 30.80
C PHE A 482 -20.37 -3.78 30.29
N ALA A 483 -20.38 -4.15 29.00
CA ALA A 483 -21.39 -5.05 28.44
C ALA A 483 -21.44 -6.42 29.14
N ILE A 484 -20.27 -6.97 29.48
CA ILE A 484 -20.16 -8.24 30.20
C ILE A 484 -20.77 -8.10 31.60
N LYS A 485 -20.39 -7.06 32.36
CA LYS A 485 -20.92 -6.82 33.70
C LYS A 485 -22.42 -6.53 33.72
N LEU A 486 -22.90 -5.75 32.75
CA LEU A 486 -24.32 -5.47 32.59
C LEU A 486 -25.14 -6.75 32.33
N ARG A 487 -24.61 -7.68 31.52
CA ARG A 487 -25.20 -9.01 31.33
C ARG A 487 -25.22 -9.80 32.63
N ASP A 488 -24.15 -9.79 33.41
CA ASP A 488 -24.11 -10.59 34.65
C ASP A 488 -25.11 -10.05 35.68
N ARG A 489 -25.34 -8.73 35.69
CA ARG A 489 -26.34 -8.09 36.55
C ARG A 489 -27.79 -8.34 36.10
N ARG A 490 -28.03 -8.55 34.80
CA ARG A 490 -29.34 -8.98 34.26
C ARG A 490 -29.86 -10.21 34.99
N ASP A 491 -29.02 -11.22 35.17
CA ASP A 491 -29.46 -12.52 35.70
C ASP A 491 -29.92 -12.39 37.16
N GLN A 492 -29.29 -11.49 37.93
CA GLN A 492 -29.70 -11.15 39.29
C GLN A 492 -31.03 -10.37 39.30
N LEU A 493 -31.17 -9.38 38.41
CA LEU A 493 -32.39 -8.58 38.32
C LEU A 493 -33.60 -9.38 37.84
N ARG A 494 -33.39 -10.30 36.87
CA ARG A 494 -34.41 -11.23 36.41
C ARG A 494 -34.92 -12.11 37.56
N LYS A 495 -34.01 -12.70 38.35
CA LYS A 495 -34.40 -13.51 39.53
C LYS A 495 -35.23 -12.71 40.53
N ASN A 496 -34.89 -11.44 40.77
CA ASN A 496 -35.64 -10.57 41.68
C ASN A 496 -37.06 -10.26 41.16
N LEU A 497 -37.19 -9.96 39.86
CA LEU A 497 -38.50 -9.74 39.21
C LEU A 497 -39.33 -11.02 39.17
N ASP A 498 -38.70 -12.17 38.92
CA ASP A 498 -39.37 -13.47 38.92
C ASP A 498 -39.92 -13.82 40.31
N ARG A 499 -39.13 -13.59 41.36
CA ARG A 499 -39.55 -13.76 42.76
C ARG A 499 -40.74 -12.84 43.10
N ARG A 500 -40.65 -11.55 42.81
CA ARG A 500 -41.72 -10.57 43.11
C ARG A 500 -43.04 -10.91 42.41
N THR A 501 -43.00 -11.42 41.19
CA THR A 501 -44.23 -11.85 40.50
C THR A 501 -44.85 -13.10 41.13
N ALA A 502 -44.03 -14.01 41.65
CA ALA A 502 -44.54 -15.18 42.38
C ALA A 502 -45.20 -14.79 43.73
N GLU A 503 -44.83 -13.64 44.30
CA GLU A 503 -45.41 -13.07 45.52
C GLU A 503 -46.73 -12.31 45.27
N LEU A 504 -47.15 -12.08 44.02
CA LEU A 504 -48.36 -11.33 43.70
C LEU A 504 -49.65 -12.12 44.01
N PRO A 505 -50.74 -11.44 44.42
CA PRO A 505 -52.04 -12.07 44.57
C PRO A 505 -52.50 -12.72 43.26
N SER A 506 -52.99 -13.96 43.36
CA SER A 506 -53.56 -14.68 42.22
C SER A 506 -54.77 -13.94 41.64
N VAL A 507 -54.66 -13.53 40.38
CA VAL A 507 -55.75 -12.84 39.66
C VAL A 507 -56.99 -13.73 39.57
N SER A 508 -56.83 -15.05 39.39
CA SER A 508 -57.96 -15.99 39.34
C SER A 508 -58.67 -16.07 40.69
N ASP A 509 -57.92 -16.07 41.79
CA ASP A 509 -58.49 -16.21 43.12
C ASP A 509 -59.19 -14.93 43.53
N ALA A 510 -58.61 -13.77 43.23
CA ALA A 510 -59.24 -12.47 43.44
C ALA A 510 -60.52 -12.31 42.59
N LYS A 511 -60.52 -12.83 41.36
CA LYS A 511 -61.72 -12.87 40.50
C LYS A 511 -62.81 -13.75 41.11
N ALA A 512 -62.46 -14.96 41.55
CA ALA A 512 -63.40 -15.89 42.18
C ALA A 512 -64.01 -15.29 43.46
N GLN A 513 -63.23 -14.57 44.27
CA GLN A 513 -63.72 -13.84 45.44
C GLN A 513 -64.69 -12.72 45.05
N ALA A 514 -64.40 -11.96 43.99
CA ALA A 514 -65.28 -10.91 43.49
C ALA A 514 -66.60 -11.45 42.91
N GLU A 515 -66.56 -12.54 42.15
CA GLU A 515 -67.73 -13.25 41.61
C GLU A 515 -68.59 -13.86 42.74
N GLN A 516 -67.96 -14.45 43.76
CA GLN A 516 -68.66 -14.98 44.92
C GLN A 516 -69.34 -13.86 45.73
N ALA A 517 -68.66 -12.72 45.90
CA ALA A 517 -69.25 -11.54 46.55
C ALA A 517 -70.39 -10.94 45.72
N GLN A 518 -70.28 -10.95 44.39
CA GLN A 518 -71.34 -10.55 43.46
C GLN A 518 -72.58 -11.43 43.65
N ASP A 519 -72.43 -12.75 43.56
CA ASP A 519 -73.54 -13.69 43.64
C ASP A 519 -74.32 -13.54 44.96
N ARG A 520 -73.59 -13.41 46.08
CA ARG A 520 -74.17 -13.13 47.40
C ARG A 520 -74.97 -11.81 47.42
N THR A 521 -74.47 -10.78 46.74
CA THR A 521 -75.05 -9.43 46.75
C THR A 521 -76.26 -9.27 45.83
N PHE A 522 -76.29 -9.95 44.67
CA PHE A 522 -77.31 -9.72 43.64
C PHE A 522 -78.37 -10.82 43.48
N ARG A 523 -78.09 -12.08 43.88
CA ARG A 523 -79.03 -13.22 43.75
C ARG A 523 -79.85 -13.52 45.02
N GLY A 524 -79.41 -13.06 46.20
CA GLY A 524 -80.09 -13.35 47.46
C GLY A 524 -81.42 -12.61 47.65
N ARG A 525 -82.55 -13.32 47.71
CA ARG A 525 -83.81 -12.81 48.30
C ARG A 525 -83.77 -12.98 49.81
N GLN A 526 -83.05 -12.13 50.53
CA GLN A 526 -83.01 -12.17 52.00
C GLN A 526 -83.67 -10.93 52.62
N ARG A 527 -84.45 -11.14 53.69
CA ARG A 527 -85.01 -10.07 54.55
C ARG A 527 -83.90 -9.44 55.39
N ILE A 528 -83.09 -8.58 54.76
CA ILE A 528 -81.95 -7.92 55.40
C ILE A 528 -82.28 -6.46 55.68
N SER A 529 -81.87 -6.00 56.86
CA SER A 529 -81.96 -4.61 57.29
C SER A 529 -81.27 -3.68 56.30
N LYS A 530 -81.63 -2.38 56.33
CA LYS A 530 -80.99 -1.36 55.48
C LYS A 530 -79.46 -1.33 55.69
N ALA A 531 -79.00 -1.52 56.92
CA ALA A 531 -77.58 -1.57 57.29
C ALA A 531 -76.89 -2.84 56.75
N GLY A 532 -77.52 -4.02 56.84
CA GLY A 532 -76.94 -5.26 56.31
C GLY A 532 -76.84 -5.27 54.78
N ARG A 533 -77.78 -4.62 54.08
CA ARG A 533 -77.67 -4.42 52.63
C ARG A 533 -76.49 -3.52 52.25
N GLN A 534 -76.27 -2.44 52.99
CA GLN A 534 -75.14 -1.54 52.79
C GLN A 534 -73.80 -2.26 52.98
N ALA A 535 -73.65 -3.04 54.05
CA ALA A 535 -72.43 -3.81 54.34
C ALA A 535 -72.11 -4.86 53.24
N MET A 536 -73.13 -5.50 52.66
CA MET A 536 -72.91 -6.41 51.52
C MET A 536 -72.42 -5.69 50.26
N TYR A 537 -72.96 -4.51 49.96
CA TYR A 537 -72.48 -3.71 48.82
C TYR A 537 -71.04 -3.22 49.02
N GLU A 538 -70.67 -2.86 50.24
CA GLU A 538 -69.30 -2.48 50.61
C GLU A 538 -68.34 -3.68 50.50
N SER A 539 -68.76 -4.86 50.97
CA SER A 539 -67.99 -6.10 50.82
C SER A 539 -67.76 -6.49 49.34
N PHE A 540 -68.80 -6.39 48.51
CA PHE A 540 -68.68 -6.60 47.06
C PHE A 540 -67.74 -5.56 46.42
N ALA A 541 -67.88 -4.29 46.77
CA ALA A 541 -67.03 -3.24 46.22
C ALA A 541 -65.54 -3.44 46.62
N THR A 542 -65.27 -3.90 47.84
CA THR A 542 -63.92 -4.26 48.28
C THR A 542 -63.37 -5.45 47.50
N ALA A 543 -64.15 -6.51 47.29
CA ALA A 543 -63.72 -7.68 46.52
C ALA A 543 -63.50 -7.35 45.03
N ALA A 544 -64.38 -6.56 44.42
CA ALA A 544 -64.25 -6.08 43.04
C ALA A 544 -63.01 -5.18 42.86
N ASN A 545 -62.76 -4.25 43.80
CA ASN A 545 -61.54 -3.45 43.82
C ASN A 545 -60.29 -4.32 44.02
N GLY A 546 -60.36 -5.35 44.86
CA GLY A 546 -59.28 -6.32 45.08
C GLY A 546 -58.90 -7.06 43.80
N TRP A 547 -59.89 -7.54 43.04
CA TRP A 547 -59.66 -8.15 41.72
C TRP A 547 -59.06 -7.17 40.71
N CYS A 548 -59.65 -5.98 40.60
CA CYS A 548 -59.15 -4.89 39.77
C CYS A 548 -57.69 -4.53 40.07
N ASN A 549 -57.33 -4.44 41.35
CA ASN A 549 -55.95 -4.19 41.77
C ASN A 549 -55.02 -5.37 41.44
N ALA A 550 -55.45 -6.62 41.65
CA ALA A 550 -54.66 -7.79 41.26
C ALA A 550 -54.39 -7.83 39.74
N VAL A 551 -55.38 -7.47 38.91
CA VAL A 551 -55.22 -7.37 37.44
C VAL A 551 -54.25 -6.25 37.07
N LEU A 552 -54.38 -5.07 37.67
CA LEU A 552 -53.47 -3.95 37.44
C LEU A 552 -52.04 -4.28 37.88
N ASP A 553 -51.86 -4.85 39.06
CA ASP A 553 -50.55 -5.21 39.60
C ASP A 553 -49.89 -6.27 38.70
N ALA A 554 -50.63 -7.31 38.29
CA ALA A 554 -50.13 -8.30 37.33
C ALA A 554 -49.75 -7.67 35.97
N ALA A 555 -50.56 -6.75 35.45
CA ALA A 555 -50.29 -6.07 34.18
C ALA A 555 -49.08 -5.11 34.27
N CYS A 556 -48.93 -4.38 35.38
CA CYS A 556 -47.78 -3.51 35.63
C CYS A 556 -46.49 -4.33 35.76
N HIS A 557 -46.53 -5.45 36.48
CA HIS A 557 -45.38 -6.35 36.58
C HIS A 557 -44.99 -6.98 35.24
N GLU A 558 -45.97 -7.36 34.42
CA GLU A 558 -45.70 -7.85 33.06
C GLU A 558 -45.17 -6.75 32.13
N GLY A 559 -45.65 -5.52 32.26
CA GLY A 559 -45.10 -4.34 31.59
C GLY A 559 -43.62 -4.10 31.97
N MET A 560 -43.31 -4.07 33.27
CA MET A 560 -41.94 -3.96 33.76
C MET A 560 -41.02 -5.07 33.24
N ARG A 561 -41.49 -6.33 33.27
CA ARG A 561 -40.75 -7.47 32.72
C ARG A 561 -40.45 -7.29 31.24
N ARG A 562 -41.42 -6.85 30.44
CA ARG A 562 -41.23 -6.57 29.01
C ARG A 562 -40.21 -5.46 28.77
N CYS A 563 -40.29 -4.35 29.52
CA CYS A 563 -39.31 -3.27 29.47
C CYS A 563 -37.89 -3.77 29.72
N TYR A 564 -37.66 -4.43 30.86
CA TYR A 564 -36.32 -4.87 31.23
C TYR A 564 -35.82 -6.01 30.34
N LYS A 565 -36.67 -6.95 29.94
CA LYS A 565 -36.30 -8.00 28.97
C LYS A 565 -35.81 -7.37 27.66
N ALA A 566 -36.56 -6.41 27.11
CA ALA A 566 -36.19 -5.73 25.87
C ALA A 566 -34.91 -4.88 26.00
N LEU A 567 -34.67 -4.27 27.16
CA LEU A 567 -33.42 -3.56 27.47
C LEU A 567 -32.23 -4.52 27.48
N PHE A 568 -32.34 -5.66 28.16
CA PHE A 568 -31.27 -6.63 28.26
C PHE A 568 -30.99 -7.40 26.97
N GLU A 569 -32.01 -7.67 26.17
CA GLU A 569 -31.82 -8.19 24.81
C GLU A 569 -31.05 -7.18 23.94
N HIS A 570 -31.32 -5.88 24.10
CA HIS A 570 -30.55 -4.83 23.42
C HIS A 570 -29.09 -4.77 23.91
N ALA A 571 -28.86 -4.89 25.22
CA ALA A 571 -27.51 -5.00 25.79
C ALA A 571 -26.73 -6.20 25.24
N VAL A 572 -27.37 -7.37 25.12
CA VAL A 572 -26.75 -8.59 24.53
C VAL A 572 -26.38 -8.37 23.06
N ARG A 573 -27.24 -7.69 22.28
CA ARG A 573 -26.93 -7.35 20.88
C ARG A 573 -25.70 -6.43 20.78
N ILE A 574 -25.64 -5.39 21.62
CA ILE A 574 -24.47 -4.50 21.68
C ILE A 574 -23.22 -5.29 22.05
N LYS A 575 -23.27 -6.12 23.10
CA LYS A 575 -22.16 -6.98 23.50
C LYS A 575 -21.63 -7.85 22.35
N ASN A 576 -22.52 -8.51 21.62
CA ASN A 576 -22.13 -9.38 20.52
C ASN A 576 -21.47 -8.58 19.39
N ALA A 577 -22.02 -7.40 19.05
CA ALA A 577 -21.39 -6.51 18.08
C ALA A 577 -19.98 -6.09 18.54
N LEU A 578 -19.82 -5.67 19.80
CA LEU A 578 -18.51 -5.30 20.35
C LEU A 578 -17.51 -6.46 20.32
N LYS A 579 -17.96 -7.70 20.54
CA LYS A 579 -17.11 -8.90 20.41
C LYS A 579 -16.65 -9.12 18.97
N GLU A 580 -17.54 -8.96 17.99
CA GLU A 580 -17.20 -9.09 16.58
C GLU A 580 -16.19 -8.00 16.15
N ILE A 581 -16.36 -6.76 16.63
CA ILE A 581 -15.40 -5.68 16.40
C ILE A 581 -14.05 -6.01 17.04
N ALA A 582 -14.03 -6.45 18.30
CA ALA A 582 -12.80 -6.83 18.98
C ALA A 582 -12.07 -7.99 18.27
N ALA A 583 -12.81 -8.97 17.76
CA ALA A 583 -12.26 -10.05 16.95
C ALA A 583 -11.69 -9.54 15.61
N SER A 584 -12.39 -8.63 14.94
CA SER A 584 -11.91 -7.98 13.70
C SER A 584 -10.62 -7.20 13.94
N VAL A 585 -10.58 -6.35 14.97
CA VAL A 585 -9.37 -5.60 15.36
C VAL A 585 -8.22 -6.54 15.75
N SER A 586 -8.51 -7.65 16.44
CA SER A 586 -7.49 -8.66 16.77
C SER A 586 -6.93 -9.33 15.52
N SER A 587 -7.80 -9.68 14.55
CA SER A 587 -7.38 -10.23 13.26
C SER A 587 -6.50 -9.25 12.49
N VAL A 588 -6.86 -7.97 12.47
CA VAL A 588 -6.05 -6.90 11.86
C VAL A 588 -4.69 -6.79 12.53
N CYS A 589 -4.63 -6.85 13.87
CA CYS A 589 -3.36 -6.82 14.59
C CYS A 589 -2.44 -7.99 14.20
N GLN A 590 -3.01 -9.18 13.95
CA GLN A 590 -2.25 -10.33 13.44
C GLN A 590 -1.75 -10.10 12.02
N THR A 591 -2.61 -9.55 11.14
CA THR A 591 -2.23 -9.22 9.76
C THR A 591 -1.11 -8.16 9.72
N LEU A 592 -1.21 -7.11 10.54
CA LEU A 592 -0.18 -6.06 10.67
C LEU A 592 1.14 -6.63 11.20
N HIS A 593 1.09 -7.53 12.18
CA HIS A 593 2.28 -8.21 12.68
C HIS A 593 2.96 -9.03 11.58
N GLY A 594 2.18 -9.85 10.86
CA GLY A 594 2.72 -10.62 9.73
C GLY A 594 3.24 -9.73 8.59
N ALA A 595 2.66 -8.55 8.38
CA ALA A 595 3.17 -7.57 7.43
C ALA A 595 4.50 -6.96 7.90
N ALA A 596 4.62 -6.62 9.19
CA ALA A 596 5.88 -6.15 9.78
C ALA A 596 6.99 -7.22 9.69
N GLU A 597 6.70 -8.48 10.01
CA GLU A 597 7.64 -9.60 9.84
C GLU A 597 8.07 -9.75 8.38
N ARG A 598 7.14 -9.62 7.41
CA ARG A 598 7.50 -9.62 5.99
C ARG A 598 8.43 -8.45 5.62
N SER A 599 8.13 -7.22 6.03
CA SER A 599 9.01 -6.07 5.78
C SER A 599 10.39 -6.24 6.44
N GLN A 600 10.43 -6.93 7.58
CA GLN A 600 11.67 -7.27 8.29
C GLN A 600 12.52 -8.28 7.52
N PHE A 601 11.94 -9.32 6.91
CA PHE A 601 12.69 -10.42 6.26
C PHE A 601 12.60 -10.47 4.73
N ALA A 602 12.00 -9.48 4.07
CA ALA A 602 11.88 -9.45 2.62
C ALA A 602 13.25 -9.49 1.91
N ASP A 603 13.38 -10.38 0.91
CA ASP A 603 14.51 -10.40 -0.02
C ASP A 603 14.50 -9.11 -0.86
N VAL A 604 15.64 -8.42 -0.96
CA VAL A 604 15.79 -7.27 -1.88
C VAL A 604 15.92 -7.78 -3.32
N GLU A 605 15.39 -7.05 -4.32
CA GLU A 605 15.78 -7.28 -5.71
C GLU A 605 17.30 -7.06 -5.85
N GLY A 606 18.06 -8.16 -5.95
CA GLY A 606 19.53 -8.15 -5.92
C GLY A 606 20.17 -8.86 -4.72
N ASP A 607 19.38 -9.26 -3.71
CA ASP A 607 19.79 -10.07 -2.54
C ASP A 607 19.79 -11.58 -2.83
N ALA A 608 19.67 -11.98 -4.11
CA ALA A 608 19.85 -13.38 -4.49
C ALA A 608 21.17 -13.89 -3.90
N LYS A 609 21.21 -15.18 -3.49
CA LYS A 609 22.40 -15.86 -2.95
C LYS A 609 23.55 -15.91 -3.97
N SER A 610 24.09 -14.75 -4.31
CA SER A 610 25.13 -14.58 -5.30
C SER A 610 26.44 -14.30 -4.58
N ASP A 611 27.55 -14.69 -5.20
CA ASP A 611 28.89 -14.41 -4.68
C ASP A 611 29.24 -12.91 -4.69
N TYR A 612 28.38 -12.08 -5.29
CA TYR A 612 28.50 -10.63 -5.34
C TYR A 612 27.32 -9.94 -4.65
N VAL A 613 27.58 -9.16 -3.61
CA VAL A 613 26.54 -8.38 -2.92
C VAL A 613 26.44 -7.00 -3.57
N LEU A 614 25.41 -6.79 -4.39
CA LEU A 614 25.15 -5.49 -5.03
C LEU A 614 24.81 -4.40 -4.00
N VAL A 615 24.02 -4.76 -2.98
CA VAL A 615 23.64 -3.90 -1.87
C VAL A 615 23.73 -4.68 -0.57
N GLN A 616 24.56 -4.22 0.34
CA GLN A 616 24.63 -4.70 1.71
C GLN A 616 23.80 -3.78 2.61
N ASN A 617 22.84 -4.35 3.32
CA ASN A 617 22.09 -3.60 4.33
C ASN A 617 22.93 -3.45 5.60
N VAL A 618 23.09 -2.23 6.09
CA VAL A 618 23.76 -1.95 7.38
C VAL A 618 22.98 -2.57 8.54
N ILE A 619 21.66 -2.48 8.44
CA ILE A 619 20.76 -2.88 9.51
C ILE A 619 20.25 -4.27 9.18
N ALA A 620 20.76 -5.24 9.92
CA ALA A 620 20.26 -6.59 9.86
C ALA A 620 18.78 -6.64 10.34
N PRO A 621 17.93 -7.50 9.74
CA PRO A 621 16.53 -7.66 10.10
C PRO A 621 16.27 -7.72 11.62
N GLU A 622 17.10 -8.45 12.37
CA GLU A 622 17.04 -8.63 13.82
C GLU A 622 17.18 -7.33 14.63
N HIS A 623 17.73 -6.26 14.04
CA HIS A 623 17.87 -4.96 14.71
C HIS A 623 16.66 -4.04 14.52
N PHE A 624 15.72 -4.36 13.62
CA PHE A 624 14.52 -3.56 13.37
C PHE A 624 13.70 -3.28 14.65
N PRO A 625 13.43 -4.27 15.53
CA PRO A 625 12.69 -4.02 16.78
C PRO A 625 13.37 -3.01 17.71
N ARG A 626 14.71 -3.08 17.83
CA ARG A 626 15.49 -2.16 18.68
C ARG A 626 15.44 -0.73 18.13
N ILE A 627 15.57 -0.58 16.81
CA ILE A 627 15.50 0.72 16.14
C ILE A 627 14.11 1.32 16.28
N TYR A 628 13.08 0.50 16.07
CA TYR A 628 11.70 0.90 16.26
C TYR A 628 11.46 1.51 17.65
N GLU A 629 11.92 0.85 18.72
CA GLU A 629 11.79 1.37 20.09
C GLU A 629 12.50 2.72 20.30
N ASP A 630 13.66 2.92 19.65
CA ASP A 630 14.37 4.19 19.72
C ASP A 630 13.71 5.32 18.91
N LEU A 631 13.11 4.99 17.77
CA LEU A 631 12.37 5.95 16.93
C LEU A 631 11.02 6.31 17.53
N LYS A 632 10.30 5.32 18.07
CA LYS A 632 9.00 5.47 18.75
C LYS A 632 9.06 6.50 19.87
N LYS A 633 10.12 6.51 20.68
CA LYS A 633 10.34 7.52 21.75
C LYS A 633 10.41 8.96 21.22
N LYS A 634 10.72 9.16 19.94
CA LYS A 634 10.84 10.47 19.29
C LYS A 634 9.55 10.91 18.58
N VAL A 635 8.55 10.03 18.45
CA VAL A 635 7.24 10.36 17.88
C VAL A 635 6.48 11.25 18.86
N LYS A 636 6.29 12.53 18.51
CA LYS A 636 5.64 13.53 19.37
C LYS A 636 4.11 13.49 19.30
N THR A 637 3.55 12.96 18.22
CA THR A 637 2.10 12.98 17.94
C THR A 637 1.44 11.74 18.54
N ARG A 638 0.65 11.91 19.60
CA ARG A 638 -0.30 10.87 20.03
C ARG A 638 -1.42 10.83 18.98
N ILE A 639 -1.40 9.82 18.12
CA ILE A 639 -2.52 9.56 17.20
C ILE A 639 -3.67 9.04 18.06
N ALA A 640 -4.70 9.86 18.24
CA ALA A 640 -5.82 9.54 19.11
C ALA A 640 -6.70 8.47 18.43
N PRO A 641 -7.03 7.35 19.11
CA PRO A 641 -7.91 6.32 18.58
C PRO A 641 -9.35 6.78 18.34
N VAL A 642 -9.74 7.93 18.93
CA VAL A 642 -11.12 8.45 19.00
C VAL A 642 -11.79 8.63 17.63
N SER A 643 -11.00 8.77 16.54
CA SER A 643 -11.53 8.87 15.16
C SER A 643 -11.80 7.52 14.47
N LEU A 644 -11.50 6.38 15.12
CA LEU A 644 -11.62 5.03 14.54
C LEU A 644 -13.04 4.47 14.52
N ILE A 645 -13.95 5.11 15.24
CA ILE A 645 -15.38 4.81 15.23
C ILE A 645 -16.04 6.05 14.61
N PRO A 646 -16.73 5.92 13.46
CA PRO A 646 -17.19 7.08 12.71
C PRO A 646 -18.02 8.01 13.60
N PRO A 647 -17.68 9.31 13.71
CA PRO A 647 -18.34 10.27 14.61
C PRO A 647 -19.76 10.65 14.16
N ARG A 648 -20.33 9.97 13.16
CA ARG A 648 -21.64 10.28 12.59
C ARG A 648 -22.59 9.09 12.72
N GLY A 649 -23.38 9.15 13.79
CA GLY A 649 -24.44 8.20 14.10
C GLY A 649 -23.93 7.12 15.05
N GLY A 650 -24.31 7.19 16.33
CA GLY A 650 -23.94 6.21 17.35
C GLY A 650 -24.34 4.78 17.00
N LEU A 651 -24.25 3.86 17.96
CA LEU A 651 -24.54 2.42 17.84
C LEU A 651 -25.76 1.98 17.00
N GLY A 652 -26.72 2.87 16.70
CA GLY A 652 -27.81 2.66 15.74
C GLY A 652 -27.39 2.49 14.27
N GLU A 653 -26.29 3.10 13.80
CA GLU A 653 -25.73 2.90 12.44
C GLU A 653 -24.90 1.61 12.36
N LEU A 654 -24.14 1.30 13.42
CA LEU A 654 -23.42 0.02 13.60
C LEU A 654 -24.36 -1.20 13.49
N ARG A 655 -25.64 -1.00 13.83
CA ARG A 655 -26.73 -1.97 13.74
C ARG A 655 -27.13 -2.36 12.31
N LYS A 656 -26.84 -1.52 11.31
CA LYS A 656 -27.27 -1.73 9.91
C LYS A 656 -26.25 -2.48 9.06
N ARG A 657 -24.97 -2.49 9.44
CA ARG A 657 -23.90 -2.98 8.55
C ARG A 657 -23.40 -4.39 8.80
N TYR A 658 -23.63 -5.03 9.96
CA TYR A 658 -23.23 -6.42 10.30
C TYR A 658 -21.79 -6.85 9.94
N VAL A 659 -20.93 -5.94 9.48
CA VAL A 659 -19.53 -6.13 9.13
C VAL A 659 -18.87 -4.76 9.32
N ILE A 660 -18.08 -4.60 10.38
CA ILE A 660 -17.15 -3.46 10.43
C ILE A 660 -15.89 -3.93 9.71
N ASP A 661 -15.84 -3.62 8.42
CA ASP A 661 -14.56 -3.57 7.74
C ASP A 661 -13.80 -2.35 8.25
N VAL A 662 -12.76 -2.58 9.04
CA VAL A 662 -11.88 -1.52 9.56
C VAL A 662 -10.80 -1.11 8.56
N SER A 663 -10.68 -1.82 7.43
CA SER A 663 -9.66 -1.58 6.41
C SER A 663 -9.69 -0.16 5.86
N PRO A 664 -10.84 0.46 5.53
CA PRO A 664 -10.88 1.84 5.05
C PRO A 664 -10.33 2.84 6.07
N VAL A 665 -10.63 2.65 7.36
CA VAL A 665 -10.17 3.54 8.43
C VAL A 665 -8.67 3.39 8.68
N LEU A 666 -8.14 2.18 8.51
CA LEU A 666 -6.71 1.92 8.59
C LEU A 666 -5.98 2.55 7.42
N ASN A 667 -6.45 2.30 6.19
CA ASN A 667 -5.78 2.69 4.95
C ASN A 667 -5.87 4.18 4.66
N GLU A 668 -7.02 4.81 4.91
CA GLU A 668 -7.24 6.23 4.62
C GLU A 668 -6.98 7.13 5.85
N GLY A 669 -6.86 6.54 7.05
CA GLY A 669 -6.76 7.27 8.32
C GLY A 669 -5.47 7.03 9.07
N ILE A 670 -5.33 5.85 9.72
CA ILE A 670 -4.21 5.63 10.66
C ILE A 670 -2.87 5.49 9.95
N LEU A 671 -2.76 4.60 8.96
CA LEU A 671 -1.49 4.26 8.33
C LEU A 671 -0.78 5.51 7.76
N PRO A 672 -1.45 6.40 7.01
CA PRO A 672 -0.81 7.62 6.51
C PRO A 672 -0.30 8.57 7.60
N GLU A 673 -1.04 8.72 8.71
CA GLU A 673 -0.64 9.60 9.82
C GLU A 673 0.52 9.02 10.62
N VAL A 674 0.56 7.70 10.81
CA VAL A 674 1.71 7.00 11.42
C VAL A 674 2.94 7.14 10.51
N GLU A 675 2.78 6.93 9.21
CA GLU A 675 3.87 7.08 8.24
C GLU A 675 4.45 8.50 8.26
N LYS A 676 3.59 9.52 8.27
CA LYS A 676 3.97 10.93 8.39
C LYS A 676 4.77 11.23 9.66
N ALA A 677 4.53 10.49 10.75
CA ALA A 677 5.27 10.63 12.00
C ALA A 677 6.66 9.96 11.96
N PHE A 678 6.78 8.78 11.34
CA PHE A 678 8.04 8.03 11.28
C PHE A 678 8.96 8.43 10.12
N ARG A 679 8.41 8.72 8.95
CA ARG A 679 9.14 9.09 7.72
C ARG A 679 10.26 10.11 7.97
N PRO A 680 10.03 11.29 8.57
CA PRO A 680 11.11 12.27 8.78
C PRO A 680 12.18 11.80 9.78
N LEU A 681 11.87 10.87 10.69
CA LEU A 681 12.86 10.33 11.63
C LEU A 681 13.78 9.33 10.93
N ILE A 682 13.23 8.49 10.05
CA ILE A 682 13.95 7.47 9.29
C ILE A 682 14.80 8.11 8.20
N GLU A 683 14.24 9.07 7.44
CA GLU A 683 14.98 9.81 6.40
C GLU A 683 16.14 10.64 6.98
N ARG A 684 16.11 10.95 8.29
CA ARG A 684 17.19 11.66 8.98
C ARG A 684 18.34 10.77 9.42
N LEU A 685 18.20 9.45 9.39
CA LEU A 685 19.30 8.53 9.73
C LEU A 685 20.51 8.79 8.84
N ASP A 686 21.70 8.71 9.46
CA ASP A 686 23.00 8.86 8.82
C ASP A 686 23.67 7.49 8.76
N ILE A 687 24.22 7.14 7.60
CA ILE A 687 24.83 5.83 7.34
C ILE A 687 25.97 5.53 8.32
N LEU A 688 26.79 6.52 8.71
CA LEU A 688 27.88 6.29 9.64
C LEU A 688 27.36 6.02 11.06
N ASP A 689 26.34 6.76 11.50
CA ASP A 689 25.72 6.55 12.81
C ASP A 689 25.04 5.17 12.88
N ALA A 690 24.46 4.72 11.76
CA ALA A 690 23.84 3.40 11.68
C ALA A 690 24.88 2.28 11.75
N VAL A 691 26.01 2.41 11.04
CA VAL A 691 27.11 1.44 11.09
C VAL A 691 27.69 1.37 12.49
N GLU A 692 28.00 2.50 13.12
CA GLU A 692 28.55 2.55 14.48
C GLU A 692 27.64 1.87 15.51
N LYS A 693 26.31 1.95 15.32
CA LYS A 693 25.34 1.47 16.29
C LYS A 693 24.84 0.04 16.05
N TYR A 694 24.78 -0.40 14.79
CA TYR A 694 24.06 -1.62 14.39
C TYR A 694 24.86 -2.59 13.52
N ALA A 695 26.08 -2.26 13.12
CA ALA A 695 26.92 -3.16 12.32
C ALA A 695 28.10 -3.68 13.14
N ASP A 696 28.51 -4.93 12.84
CA ASP A 696 29.69 -5.57 13.43
C ASP A 696 30.98 -5.29 12.63
N PHE A 697 30.95 -4.30 11.73
CA PHE A 697 32.06 -3.93 10.87
C PHE A 697 32.15 -2.40 10.76
N SER A 698 33.35 -1.90 10.45
CA SER A 698 33.55 -0.50 10.10
C SER A 698 33.27 -0.23 8.62
N VAL A 699 32.92 1.02 8.29
CA VAL A 699 32.78 1.44 6.87
C VAL A 699 34.05 1.16 6.07
N ARG A 700 35.22 1.33 6.68
CA ARG A 700 36.49 1.10 6.00
C ARG A 700 36.70 -0.37 5.63
N GLU A 701 36.49 -1.28 6.58
CA GLU A 701 36.58 -2.73 6.34
C GLU A 701 35.59 -3.16 5.25
N TRP A 702 34.38 -2.60 5.26
CA TRP A 702 33.40 -2.83 4.21
C TRP A 702 33.89 -2.35 2.84
N ILE A 703 34.42 -1.13 2.74
CA ILE A 703 34.90 -0.59 1.46
C ILE A 703 36.08 -1.40 0.92
N GLU A 704 37.03 -1.78 1.77
CA GLU A 704 38.18 -2.60 1.36
C GLU A 704 37.69 -3.96 0.83
N SER A 705 36.78 -4.63 1.54
CA SER A 705 36.21 -5.92 1.11
C SER A 705 35.34 -5.81 -0.15
N ALA A 706 34.48 -4.81 -0.24
CA ALA A 706 33.57 -4.62 -1.37
C ALA A 706 34.31 -4.09 -2.61
N GLY A 707 35.33 -3.25 -2.42
CA GLY A 707 36.17 -2.71 -3.48
C GLY A 707 36.88 -3.80 -4.27
N ASP A 708 37.48 -4.79 -3.57
CA ASP A 708 38.14 -5.93 -4.19
C ASP A 708 37.20 -6.82 -5.03
N GLN A 709 35.90 -6.77 -4.74
CA GLN A 709 34.88 -7.55 -5.44
C GLN A 709 34.21 -6.75 -6.57
N CYS A 710 34.20 -5.42 -6.46
CA CYS A 710 33.55 -4.47 -7.37
C CYS A 710 34.35 -4.26 -8.67
N GLU A 711 34.90 -5.34 -9.23
CA GLU A 711 35.49 -5.32 -10.56
C GLU A 711 34.39 -5.24 -11.64
N PRO A 712 34.59 -4.46 -12.71
CA PRO A 712 33.61 -4.31 -13.79
C PRO A 712 33.11 -5.65 -14.35
N PHE A 713 31.79 -5.73 -14.55
CA PHE A 713 31.10 -6.93 -15.00
C PHE A 713 31.25 -7.16 -16.51
N CYS A 714 32.48 -7.39 -16.97
CA CYS A 714 32.80 -7.84 -18.32
C CYS A 714 34.15 -8.54 -18.30
N ASN A 715 34.20 -9.76 -18.83
CA ASN A 715 35.46 -10.46 -18.99
C ASN A 715 36.15 -10.02 -20.30
N PHE A 716 37.40 -9.62 -20.18
CA PHE A 716 38.30 -9.23 -21.26
C PHE A 716 39.66 -9.90 -21.09
N ASN A 717 40.44 -9.94 -22.17
CA ASN A 717 41.79 -10.45 -22.17
C ASN A 717 42.77 -9.28 -22.04
N PRO A 718 43.42 -9.08 -20.88
CA PRO A 718 44.35 -7.96 -20.67
C PRO A 718 45.53 -7.98 -21.64
N VAL A 719 45.94 -9.17 -22.12
CA VAL A 719 47.05 -9.32 -23.09
C VAL A 719 46.73 -8.65 -24.42
N ARG A 720 45.43 -8.52 -24.76
CA ARG A 720 44.98 -7.87 -26.00
C ARG A 720 44.88 -6.34 -25.89
N VAL A 721 45.29 -5.76 -24.77
CA VAL A 721 45.25 -4.32 -24.50
C VAL A 721 46.66 -3.82 -24.12
N PRO A 722 47.60 -3.71 -25.09
CA PRO A 722 49.01 -3.45 -24.84
C PRO A 722 49.31 -2.11 -24.17
N ASN A 723 48.45 -1.11 -24.35
CA ASN A 723 48.60 0.23 -23.76
C ASN A 723 47.84 0.38 -22.42
N GLY A 724 47.28 -0.71 -21.89
CA GLY A 724 46.38 -0.70 -20.74
C GLY A 724 44.99 -0.17 -21.08
N TYR A 725 44.06 -0.39 -20.15
CA TYR A 725 42.70 0.15 -20.18
C TYR A 725 42.53 1.15 -19.05
N TYR A 726 41.53 2.02 -19.17
CA TYR A 726 41.32 3.06 -18.17
C TYR A 726 40.38 2.56 -17.08
N THR A 727 40.85 2.52 -15.83
CA THR A 727 40.04 2.19 -14.67
C THR A 727 39.97 3.33 -13.68
N GLN A 728 38.76 3.64 -13.22
CA GLN A 728 38.54 4.56 -12.11
C GLN A 728 37.56 3.96 -11.11
N THR A 729 37.89 4.14 -9.83
CA THR A 729 36.99 3.81 -8.73
C THR A 729 36.55 5.09 -8.05
N TYR A 730 35.27 5.19 -7.76
CA TYR A 730 34.66 6.28 -7.04
C TYR A 730 33.95 5.75 -5.80
N ILE A 731 34.05 6.51 -4.71
CA ILE A 731 33.31 6.25 -3.49
C ILE A 731 32.32 7.40 -3.31
N GLY A 732 31.06 7.09 -3.54
CA GLY A 732 29.94 7.97 -3.28
C GLY A 732 29.64 8.03 -1.78
N VAL A 733 29.76 9.23 -1.22
CA VAL A 733 29.37 9.53 0.15
C VAL A 733 28.36 10.67 0.17
N PRO A 734 27.56 10.82 1.24
CA PRO A 734 26.55 11.88 1.33
C PRO A 734 27.11 13.28 1.11
N ASN A 735 28.29 13.57 1.68
CA ASN A 735 29.00 14.83 1.49
C ASN A 735 30.52 14.60 1.53
N ARG A 736 31.20 14.75 0.39
CA ARG A 736 32.66 14.54 0.27
C ARG A 736 33.49 15.57 1.04
N ASP A 737 32.95 16.76 1.29
CA ASP A 737 33.67 17.84 1.97
C ASP A 737 33.60 17.68 3.51
N SER A 738 32.67 16.86 4.00
CA SER A 738 32.53 16.52 5.41
C SER A 738 33.75 15.74 5.91
N GLU A 739 34.36 16.23 6.99
CA GLU A 739 35.50 15.59 7.64
C GLU A 739 35.13 14.20 8.21
N LYS A 740 33.90 14.05 8.73
CA LYS A 740 33.36 12.78 9.24
C LYS A 740 33.45 11.66 8.19
N TYR A 741 33.01 11.95 6.97
CA TYR A 741 33.01 10.97 5.87
C TYR A 741 34.42 10.73 5.32
N ARG A 742 35.25 11.77 5.20
CA ARG A 742 36.65 11.63 4.76
C ARG A 742 37.46 10.76 5.72
N ASN A 743 37.24 10.88 7.03
CA ASN A 743 37.93 10.08 8.04
C ASN A 743 37.42 8.63 8.07
N ALA A 744 36.10 8.42 7.95
CA ALA A 744 35.51 7.08 7.93
C ALA A 744 35.92 6.26 6.71
N VAL A 745 36.00 6.89 5.53
CA VAL A 745 36.48 6.23 4.30
C VAL A 745 38.01 6.15 4.30
N GLY A 746 38.71 7.21 4.72
CA GLY A 746 40.16 7.31 4.61
C GLY A 746 40.65 7.40 3.17
N LYS A 747 41.96 7.22 2.97
CA LYS A 747 42.57 7.13 1.63
C LYS A 747 42.57 5.67 1.19
N ILE A 748 41.73 5.32 0.23
CA ILE A 748 41.60 3.96 -0.30
C ILE A 748 42.16 3.91 -1.72
N GLY A 749 43.34 3.31 -1.88
CA GLY A 749 44.00 3.14 -3.18
C GLY A 749 44.07 4.44 -4.00
N LYS A 750 43.55 4.37 -5.24
CA LYS A 750 43.37 5.51 -6.17
C LYS A 750 41.91 5.98 -6.27
N ALA A 751 41.04 5.58 -5.35
CA ALA A 751 39.61 5.88 -5.43
C ALA A 751 39.33 7.37 -5.17
N ASN A 752 38.40 7.95 -5.94
CA ASN A 752 37.99 9.35 -5.81
C ASN A 752 36.70 9.47 -4.98
N LEU A 753 36.68 10.38 -4.01
CA LEU A 753 35.51 10.63 -3.19
C LEU A 753 34.55 11.62 -3.86
N VAL A 754 33.26 11.27 -3.93
CA VAL A 754 32.24 12.10 -4.59
C VAL A 754 30.99 12.25 -3.72
N SER A 755 30.31 13.39 -3.84
CA SER A 755 29.06 13.64 -3.11
C SER A 755 27.87 13.03 -3.85
N THR A 756 27.07 12.24 -3.13
CA THR A 756 25.80 11.65 -3.61
C THR A 756 24.57 12.32 -3.00
N GLY A 757 24.74 13.07 -1.91
CA GLY A 757 23.63 13.69 -1.15
C GLY A 757 22.72 12.70 -0.42
N ASN A 758 22.91 11.40 -0.60
CA ASN A 758 22.07 10.37 0.00
C ASN A 758 22.67 9.87 1.32
N TYR A 759 22.22 10.44 2.44
CA TYR A 759 22.69 10.11 3.80
C TYR A 759 22.41 8.68 4.26
N ASN A 760 21.60 7.93 3.50
CA ASN A 760 21.24 6.56 3.82
C ASN A 760 22.13 5.54 3.08
N GLU A 761 23.13 5.96 2.31
CA GLU A 761 24.03 5.01 1.64
C GLU A 761 25.48 5.52 1.49
N ILE A 762 26.38 4.56 1.33
CA ILE A 762 27.71 4.72 0.74
C ILE A 762 27.78 3.79 -0.46
N ARG A 763 28.33 4.25 -1.58
CA ARG A 763 28.37 3.45 -2.82
C ARG A 763 29.77 3.42 -3.41
N ILE A 764 30.23 2.26 -3.82
CA ILE A 764 31.42 2.07 -4.63
C ILE A 764 30.96 1.95 -6.08
N TYR A 765 31.67 2.66 -6.95
CA TYR A 765 31.50 2.58 -8.38
C TYR A 765 32.85 2.32 -9.01
N SER A 766 32.95 1.26 -9.82
CA SER A 766 34.15 0.96 -10.58
C SER A 766 33.82 1.00 -12.06
N LEU A 767 34.57 1.81 -12.79
CA LEU A 767 34.41 2.03 -14.21
C LEU A 767 35.66 1.56 -14.93
N MET A 768 35.45 0.86 -16.04
CA MET A 768 36.47 0.54 -17.02
C MET A 768 36.05 1.04 -18.40
N THR A 769 36.96 1.72 -19.09
CA THR A 769 36.73 2.22 -20.46
C THR A 769 37.98 2.04 -21.33
N ALA A 770 37.86 2.47 -22.59
CA ALA A 770 38.90 2.41 -23.60
C ALA A 770 39.31 0.97 -23.96
N LEU A 771 38.34 0.06 -24.08
CA LEU A 771 38.55 -1.28 -24.62
C LEU A 771 38.23 -1.35 -26.12
N PRO A 772 39.05 -2.05 -26.93
CA PRO A 772 38.68 -2.45 -28.28
C PRO A 772 37.81 -3.73 -28.26
N ALA A 773 36.99 -3.97 -29.30
CA ALA A 773 36.14 -5.15 -29.36
C ALA A 773 36.92 -6.47 -29.19
N LEU A 774 38.11 -6.56 -29.78
CA LEU A 774 38.98 -7.74 -29.74
C LEU A 774 39.41 -8.14 -28.32
N ALA A 775 39.34 -7.22 -27.35
CA ALA A 775 39.73 -7.48 -25.98
C ALA A 775 38.65 -8.28 -25.24
N ILE A 776 37.39 -8.25 -25.68
CA ILE A 776 36.28 -8.92 -24.99
C ILE A 776 36.49 -10.45 -25.04
N SER A 777 36.49 -11.09 -23.87
CA SER A 777 36.69 -12.54 -23.75
C SER A 777 35.47 -13.30 -24.26
N GLY A 778 35.68 -14.50 -24.82
CA GLY A 778 34.60 -15.38 -25.30
C GLY A 778 34.12 -15.10 -26.73
N LEU A 779 34.54 -13.99 -27.35
CA LEU A 779 34.21 -13.69 -28.76
C LEU A 779 34.69 -14.77 -29.73
N ASP A 780 35.84 -15.39 -29.48
CA ASP A 780 36.36 -16.46 -30.33
C ASP A 780 35.47 -17.71 -30.30
N GLY A 781 34.80 -17.98 -29.17
CA GLY A 781 33.81 -19.05 -29.06
C GLY A 781 32.52 -18.71 -29.83
N PHE A 782 32.02 -17.48 -29.70
CA PHE A 782 30.84 -17.05 -30.45
C PHE A 782 31.10 -17.00 -31.96
N ARG A 783 32.34 -16.69 -32.37
CA ARG A 783 32.79 -16.75 -33.76
C ARG A 783 32.72 -18.16 -34.36
N GLN A 784 32.90 -19.22 -33.58
CA GLN A 784 32.80 -20.59 -34.09
C GLN A 784 31.36 -21.03 -34.29
N ILE A 785 30.42 -20.41 -33.56
CA ILE A 785 28.99 -20.69 -33.61
C ILE A 785 28.32 -19.93 -34.76
N TYR A 786 28.78 -18.71 -35.05
CA TYR A 786 28.38 -17.89 -36.20
C TYR A 786 29.08 -18.34 -37.49
#